data_AF-A0A6C0BDI6-F1
#
_entry.id   AF-A0A6C0BDI6-F1
#
_cell.length_a   1.000
_cell.length_b   1.000
_cell.length_c   1.000
_cell.angle_alpha   90.00
_cell.angle_beta   90.00
_cell.angle_gamma   90.00
#
_symmetry.space_group_name_H-M   'P 1'
#
loop_
_entity.id
_entity.type
_entity.pdbx_description
1 polymer ?
#
loop_
_entity_poly.entity_id
_entity_poly.type
_entity_poly.pdbx_seq_one_letter_code
_entity_poly.pdbx_strand_id
1 'polypeptide(L)'
;MNNQDKGYLYEIQIRDYIINELKIPAYLWKDTPETILLQNNIIGSHNHNRLRRIENKTNPLRDTGIDVITLENDKCSLVQCKNGYKKGVKMEDLAGFNAWMSTLDTLKGYIYYTDKLSQNILSLPKNKRIEYIKQPFKQNIIEEINVLEKYIPYNYQQVALNKFIEHFEISNRGILSMPCGTGKTMTSYLISQKFKQIIILSPLKEFAKQNLNRYIEYGYENKTLLVSSDGCRDVKEIRKFIKTNKYFLISSTFCSIDCLIQVLDKCDNPLIIIDEFHNLSKNNIIDEDDDFYKVLNSEHKIMFMSATPRVYELEDEITDTEHIFGETFYKMSFNEAIEKKFITDYKIWLPSIHEDNSQLNEELSVYEIDEVIKGKCNFFFSCLLNNGSKKCIIYCQDTNEINLMIEAMNKLNEFYCLDIRINQITASNTEKQRMKVLYDFKQENDIQLLFSVRILDECIDIPSCDSIFITYPTKSKIRTIQRMSRCMRINKSNSFKVGNIFIWCDEYDKILETLSGIKEYDVMFKDKIKVNSIGFFEEGEKKKNETDVGLVEKYIMGVKEFRCISWEEKLEEVKKYIDENGKRPSSTSKDKDTKTLGNWISNQQQNYKSKEYIMKNQDTYNKYTAFINDEKYKKYFISNEELWHNNFENIKKYIDDTNKLPSISKINENIRTMSHWISNQHTNYKLKKEIMRNQEIYDKWTEFITSEKYKKYFMSNEDEWNNKFNEVKKYIDKNGKRPSEEDKIINIKIIGKWLTRQGINYKSKEYIMKNSDIYDKWTEFITSEKYKKYFMSNDEEWNNKFNEVKKYIDKNNNKPSGKNKNKDTKILGRWISTQQTNYKSKEYIMKNSDIYDKWTVFITSEKYKKYFMSNEEVWNNNLEDIKKYIDENNRRPSSKNNKIMDSWILTQQTNYKSKEQIMKNSDIYDKWTVFITSEKYKKYFMSNEELWNNYLEDVKKYIDKNNKRPSNKNGEKLCSWLSNQFTNYNTIEQIMKNKDIYDKFTNFINSEKYKKYFMSNEEIWNNHFDEIKIYIDKNNKTPSQHDSNNTIKLMGAWISNQQTNYKSKEHIMKNLDVYCKWTEFITSNKYKIYFISNEEKWNNNFESVRKYIDENNKRPTETDKNKDIKTLCSWISHQMTNYKSKECLMKNPEIYDKWTKFITSEKYKKYFMSNEEEWHSNLNLVKKYIDENNKRPSHCDKNKDIKTLAIWISTQQTNYKSKEYIMKNPEIYDKWTEFITSEKYKQYFILS
;
A
#
# COMPACT_ATOMS: atom_id res chain seq x y z
N MET A 1 47.49 24.17 -20.79
CA MET A 1 47.04 22.84 -20.35
C MET A 1 48.23 21.93 -20.17
N ASN A 2 48.36 21.38 -18.97
CA ASN A 2 49.33 20.32 -18.69
C ASN A 2 48.90 19.01 -19.40
N ASN A 3 49.71 17.96 -19.33
CA ASN A 3 49.38 16.69 -20.00
C ASN A 3 48.17 15.96 -19.38
N GLN A 4 47.88 16.18 -18.09
CA GLN A 4 46.72 15.59 -17.41
C GLN A 4 45.42 16.23 -17.90
N ASP A 5 45.36 17.55 -18.03
CA ASP A 5 44.22 18.29 -18.57
C ASP A 5 43.92 17.84 -20.01
N LYS A 6 44.96 17.62 -20.82
CA LYS A 6 44.83 17.11 -22.20
C LYS A 6 44.36 15.65 -22.24
N GLY A 7 44.74 14.84 -21.24
CA GLY A 7 44.24 13.48 -21.06
C GLY A 7 42.75 13.50 -20.75
N TYR A 8 42.35 14.23 -19.71
CA TYR A 8 40.95 14.35 -19.28
C TYR A 8 40.04 14.95 -20.35
N LEU A 9 40.50 15.97 -21.09
CA LEU A 9 39.75 16.49 -22.25
C LEU A 9 39.56 15.44 -23.34
N TYR A 10 40.54 14.57 -23.55
CA TYR A 10 40.42 13.49 -24.52
C TYR A 10 39.44 12.41 -24.04
N GLU A 11 39.41 12.09 -22.75
CA GLU A 11 38.39 11.20 -22.16
C GLU A 11 36.97 11.74 -22.38
N ILE A 12 36.76 13.04 -22.12
CA ILE A 12 35.50 13.73 -22.42
C ILE A 12 35.16 13.60 -23.90
N GLN A 13 36.12 13.87 -24.79
CA GLN A 13 35.91 13.77 -26.22
C GLN A 13 35.52 12.33 -26.64
N ILE A 14 36.17 11.31 -26.08
CA ILE A 14 35.86 9.91 -26.40
C ILE A 14 34.48 9.52 -25.88
N ARG A 15 34.12 9.90 -24.65
CA ARG A 15 32.76 9.73 -24.13
C ARG A 15 31.74 10.39 -25.07
N ASP A 16 31.96 11.64 -25.46
CA ASP A 16 31.04 12.39 -26.31
C ASP A 16 30.97 11.81 -27.72
N TYR A 17 32.08 11.27 -28.24
CA TYR A 17 32.10 10.52 -29.50
C TYR A 17 31.26 9.24 -29.41
N ILE A 18 31.39 8.46 -28.33
CA ILE A 18 30.60 7.25 -28.11
C ILE A 18 29.10 7.58 -28.01
N ILE A 19 28.75 8.65 -27.29
CA ILE A 19 27.36 9.10 -27.14
C ILE A 19 26.79 9.64 -28.45
N ASN A 20 27.50 10.56 -29.11
CA ASN A 20 26.94 11.34 -30.21
C ASN A 20 27.12 10.68 -31.57
N GLU A 21 28.24 10.02 -31.83
CA GLU A 21 28.52 9.38 -33.12
C GLU A 21 28.12 7.91 -33.10
N LEU A 22 28.52 7.16 -32.06
CA LEU A 22 28.20 5.72 -31.98
C LEU A 22 26.79 5.45 -31.44
N LYS A 23 26.13 6.45 -30.83
CA LYS A 23 24.82 6.33 -30.20
C LYS A 23 24.79 5.23 -29.12
N ILE A 24 25.82 5.19 -28.28
CA ILE A 24 25.92 4.27 -27.15
C ILE A 24 26.02 5.08 -25.84
N PRO A 25 25.28 4.73 -24.77
CA PRO A 25 25.45 5.33 -23.45
C PRO A 25 26.88 5.16 -22.92
N ALA A 26 27.50 6.25 -22.48
CA ALA A 26 28.84 6.23 -21.90
C ALA A 26 28.97 7.20 -20.72
N TYR A 27 29.80 6.83 -19.75
CA TYR A 27 30.08 7.57 -18.53
C TYR A 27 31.59 7.75 -18.39
N LEU A 28 32.04 8.90 -17.90
CA LEU A 28 33.42 8.98 -17.39
C LEU A 28 33.52 8.07 -16.17
N TRP A 29 34.70 7.50 -15.94
CA TRP A 29 34.95 6.57 -14.84
C TRP A 29 34.43 7.11 -13.50
N LYS A 30 34.86 8.33 -13.13
CA LYS A 30 34.45 9.03 -11.91
C LYS A 30 32.95 9.35 -11.80
N ASP A 31 32.21 9.27 -12.91
CA ASP A 31 30.80 9.63 -13.02
C ASP A 31 29.89 8.41 -13.16
N THR A 32 30.48 7.21 -13.16
CA THR A 32 29.72 5.98 -13.42
C THR A 32 28.85 5.66 -12.21
N PRO A 33 27.53 5.45 -12.39
CA PRO A 33 26.65 4.99 -11.32
C PRO A 33 27.19 3.71 -10.66
N GLU A 34 27.23 3.66 -9.32
CA GLU A 34 27.82 2.54 -8.59
C GLU A 34 27.04 1.24 -8.83
N THR A 35 25.74 1.31 -9.12
CA THR A 35 24.91 0.17 -9.51
C THR A 35 25.42 -0.54 -10.76
N ILE A 36 25.86 0.22 -11.78
CA ILE A 36 26.46 -0.35 -13.00
C ILE A 36 27.76 -1.06 -12.64
N LEU A 37 28.56 -0.48 -11.74
CA LEU A 37 29.81 -1.09 -11.29
C LEU A 37 29.56 -2.37 -10.48
N LEU A 38 28.57 -2.38 -9.59
CA LEU A 38 28.17 -3.54 -8.77
C LEU A 38 27.62 -4.69 -9.63
N GLN A 39 26.68 -4.40 -10.53
CA GLN A 39 26.07 -5.40 -11.43
C GLN A 39 27.09 -6.10 -12.33
N ASN A 40 28.21 -5.43 -12.61
CA ASN A 40 29.30 -5.96 -13.43
C ASN A 40 30.51 -6.42 -12.60
N ASN A 41 30.36 -6.54 -11.28
CA ASN A 41 31.40 -6.99 -10.33
C ASN A 41 32.71 -6.16 -10.40
N ILE A 42 32.62 -4.89 -10.82
CA ILE A 42 33.77 -3.98 -10.87
C ILE A 42 34.10 -3.45 -9.46
N ILE A 43 33.07 -3.29 -8.61
CA ILE A 43 33.20 -2.99 -7.17
C ILE A 43 32.42 -4.01 -6.35
N GLY A 44 32.82 -4.23 -5.09
CA GLY A 44 32.18 -5.18 -4.19
C GLY A 44 30.86 -4.66 -3.60
N SER A 45 30.92 -3.57 -2.84
CA SER A 45 29.77 -2.90 -2.20
C SER A 45 29.93 -1.37 -2.22
N HIS A 46 28.86 -0.63 -1.93
CA HIS A 46 28.93 0.82 -1.77
C HIS A 46 29.91 1.23 -0.64
N ASN A 47 29.90 0.50 0.48
CA ASN A 47 30.84 0.72 1.58
C ASN A 47 32.29 0.44 1.17
N HIS A 48 32.54 -0.64 0.41
CA HIS A 48 33.88 -0.92 -0.12
C HIS A 48 34.39 0.24 -0.98
N ASN A 49 33.52 0.82 -1.81
CA ASN A 49 33.89 1.96 -2.63
C ASN A 49 34.08 3.25 -1.82
N ARG A 50 33.26 3.48 -0.79
CA ARG A 50 33.42 4.57 0.19
C ARG A 50 34.78 4.52 0.88
N LEU A 51 35.21 3.35 1.36
CA LEU A 51 36.53 3.19 1.98
C LEU A 51 37.66 3.55 1.02
N ARG A 52 37.54 3.19 -0.26
CA ARG A 52 38.48 3.60 -1.32
C ARG A 52 38.50 5.13 -1.53
N ARG A 53 37.36 5.82 -1.42
CA ARG A 53 37.28 7.29 -1.47
C ARG A 53 38.07 7.93 -0.33
N ILE A 54 37.94 7.37 0.88
CA ILE A 54 38.65 7.86 2.08
C ILE A 54 40.16 7.73 1.91
N GLU A 55 40.63 6.59 1.39
CA GLU A 55 42.05 6.38 1.13
C GLU A 55 42.61 7.31 0.04
N ASN A 56 41.76 7.73 -0.92
CA ASN A 56 42.19 8.38 -2.15
C ASN A 56 41.56 9.78 -2.31
N LYS A 57 42.16 10.77 -1.63
CA LYS A 57 41.64 12.16 -1.53
C LYS A 57 41.41 12.92 -2.85
N THR A 58 41.91 12.42 -3.99
CA THR A 58 41.90 13.14 -5.28
C THR A 58 41.06 12.47 -6.37
N ASN A 59 40.62 11.21 -6.19
CA ASN A 59 39.78 10.52 -7.17
C ASN A 59 38.86 9.49 -6.47
N PRO A 60 37.52 9.63 -6.55
CA PRO A 60 36.59 8.78 -5.82
C PRO A 60 36.57 7.31 -6.28
N LEU A 61 37.06 7.02 -7.48
CA LEU A 61 37.31 5.67 -7.98
C LEU A 61 38.77 5.64 -8.39
N ARG A 62 39.67 5.04 -7.59
CA ARG A 62 41.11 4.96 -7.87
C ARG A 62 41.37 4.77 -9.37
N ASP A 63 42.12 5.69 -9.98
CA ASP A 63 42.53 5.54 -11.38
C ASP A 63 43.40 4.27 -11.47
N THR A 64 42.86 3.29 -12.19
CA THR A 64 43.43 1.96 -12.35
C THR A 64 43.55 1.60 -13.83
N GLY A 65 43.40 2.58 -14.73
CA GLY A 65 43.42 2.40 -16.18
C GLY A 65 42.06 2.20 -16.85
N ILE A 66 40.96 2.53 -16.18
CA ILE A 66 39.63 2.62 -16.82
C ILE A 66 39.23 4.08 -16.81
N ASP A 67 38.93 4.65 -17.98
CA ASP A 67 38.63 6.09 -18.11
C ASP A 67 37.17 6.33 -18.47
N VAL A 68 36.56 5.41 -19.23
CA VAL A 68 35.16 5.48 -19.66
C VAL A 68 34.50 4.11 -19.51
N ILE A 69 33.24 4.10 -19.09
CA ILE A 69 32.36 2.92 -19.09
C ILE A 69 31.30 3.14 -20.15
N THR A 70 31.06 2.13 -20.99
CA THR A 70 30.02 2.17 -22.03
C THR A 70 29.07 0.99 -21.88
N LEU A 71 27.79 1.20 -22.20
CA LEU A 71 26.73 0.20 -22.09
C LEU A 71 26.10 -0.06 -23.46
N GLU A 72 26.38 -1.21 -24.05
CA GLU A 72 25.79 -1.61 -25.34
C GLU A 72 24.82 -2.78 -25.13
N ASN A 73 23.52 -2.56 -25.35
CA ASN A 73 22.46 -3.55 -25.09
C ASN A 73 22.55 -4.15 -23.67
N ASP A 74 22.69 -3.28 -22.66
CA ASP A 74 22.87 -3.61 -21.24
C ASP A 74 24.14 -4.40 -20.91
N LYS A 75 25.09 -4.54 -21.84
CA LYS A 75 26.41 -5.13 -21.59
C LYS A 75 27.44 -4.03 -21.33
N CYS A 76 28.09 -4.10 -20.17
CA CYS A 76 29.17 -3.20 -19.80
C CYS A 76 30.44 -3.50 -20.60
N SER A 77 31.11 -2.44 -21.05
CA SER A 77 32.47 -2.52 -21.61
C SER A 77 33.34 -1.42 -21.03
N LEU A 78 34.63 -1.74 -20.88
CA LEU A 78 35.64 -0.87 -20.31
C LEU A 78 36.37 -0.11 -21.41
N VAL A 79 36.67 1.17 -21.20
CA VAL A 79 37.36 1.99 -22.18
C VAL A 79 38.56 2.69 -21.55
N GLN A 80 39.72 2.60 -22.20
CA GLN A 80 40.93 3.36 -21.87
C GLN A 80 41.25 4.31 -23.03
N CYS A 81 41.58 5.55 -22.70
CA CYS A 81 41.92 6.65 -23.58
C CYS A 81 43.40 7.03 -23.43
N LYS A 82 44.16 7.02 -24.54
CA LYS A 82 45.58 7.39 -24.56
C LYS A 82 45.86 8.54 -25.54
N ASN A 83 46.19 9.71 -24.99
CA ASN A 83 46.49 10.93 -25.76
C ASN A 83 48.00 11.27 -25.79
N GLY A 84 48.55 11.62 -26.95
CA GLY A 84 49.87 12.25 -27.08
C GLY A 84 51.09 11.31 -27.06
N TYR A 85 50.90 10.01 -27.24
CA TYR A 85 51.96 9.00 -27.23
C TYR A 85 52.73 8.95 -28.56
N LYS A 86 53.53 9.98 -28.86
CA LYS A 86 54.30 10.11 -30.12
C LYS A 86 55.26 8.95 -30.40
N LYS A 87 55.80 8.29 -29.36
CA LYS A 87 56.67 7.11 -29.47
C LYS A 87 55.90 5.79 -29.58
N GLY A 88 54.57 5.84 -29.48
CA GLY A 88 53.67 4.71 -29.51
C GLY A 88 53.24 4.28 -28.11
N VAL A 89 51.97 3.90 -27.96
CA VAL A 89 51.44 3.30 -26.73
C VAL A 89 52.10 1.92 -26.53
N LYS A 90 52.67 1.67 -25.36
CA LYS A 90 53.34 0.42 -24.98
C LYS A 90 52.46 -0.42 -24.05
N MET A 91 52.83 -1.69 -23.85
CA MET A 91 52.13 -2.58 -22.92
C MET A 91 52.20 -2.09 -21.46
N GLU A 92 53.31 -1.45 -21.05
CA GLU A 92 53.46 -0.84 -19.73
C GLU A 92 52.43 0.28 -19.49
N ASP A 93 52.09 1.05 -20.53
CA ASP A 93 51.09 2.12 -20.46
C ASP A 93 49.65 1.60 -20.28
N LEU A 94 49.43 0.30 -20.53
CA LEU A 94 48.14 -0.38 -20.49
C LEU A 94 48.06 -1.44 -19.37
N ALA A 95 49.06 -1.51 -18.48
CA ALA A 95 49.17 -2.58 -17.49
C ALA A 95 47.94 -2.65 -16.57
N GLY A 96 47.44 -1.50 -16.08
CA GLY A 96 46.25 -1.43 -15.24
C GLY A 96 44.98 -1.90 -15.95
N PHE A 97 44.72 -1.40 -17.16
CA PHE A 97 43.61 -1.85 -17.99
C PHE A 97 43.66 -3.36 -18.30
N ASN A 98 44.84 -3.88 -18.65
CA ASN A 98 45.01 -5.29 -18.93
C ASN A 98 44.81 -6.17 -17.68
N ALA A 99 45.17 -5.69 -16.49
CA ALA A 99 44.88 -6.37 -15.23
C ALA A 99 43.37 -6.49 -15.01
N TRP A 100 42.62 -5.40 -15.19
CA TRP A 100 41.16 -5.42 -15.14
C TRP A 100 40.54 -6.37 -16.15
N MET A 101 40.98 -6.31 -17.41
CA MET A 101 40.49 -7.21 -18.45
C MET A 101 40.81 -8.67 -18.13
N SER A 102 41.90 -8.97 -17.43
CA SER A 102 42.24 -10.32 -16.98
C SER A 102 41.37 -10.81 -15.82
N THR A 103 40.96 -9.91 -14.91
CA THR A 103 40.10 -10.25 -13.77
C THR A 103 38.62 -10.34 -14.17
N LEU A 104 38.16 -9.45 -15.04
CA LEU A 104 36.79 -9.38 -15.54
C LEU A 104 36.71 -10.08 -16.90
N ASP A 105 36.66 -11.41 -16.87
CA ASP A 105 36.75 -12.27 -18.05
C ASP A 105 35.54 -12.18 -19.00
N THR A 106 34.39 -11.71 -18.51
CA THR A 106 33.14 -11.54 -19.25
C THR A 106 33.01 -10.22 -20.02
N LEU A 107 33.75 -9.18 -19.63
CA LEU A 107 33.62 -7.84 -20.22
C LEU A 107 34.48 -7.69 -21.48
N LYS A 108 34.06 -6.75 -22.36
CA LYS A 108 34.86 -6.26 -23.48
C LYS A 108 35.62 -4.99 -23.11
N GLY A 109 36.73 -4.76 -23.79
CA GLY A 109 37.62 -3.62 -23.59
C GLY A 109 37.91 -2.88 -24.89
N TYR A 110 37.91 -1.55 -24.84
CA TYR A 110 38.28 -0.69 -25.97
C TYR A 110 39.42 0.25 -25.57
N ILE A 111 40.43 0.35 -26.43
CA ILE A 111 41.57 1.24 -26.22
C ILE A 111 41.56 2.30 -27.33
N TYR A 112 41.15 3.51 -26.97
CA TYR A 112 41.16 4.67 -27.86
C TYR A 112 42.50 5.38 -27.79
N TYR A 113 43.15 5.59 -28.93
CA TYR A 113 44.46 6.25 -28.99
C TYR A 113 44.55 7.26 -30.13
N THR A 114 45.40 8.28 -29.94
CA THR A 114 45.55 9.39 -30.89
C THR A 114 46.64 9.15 -31.94
N ASP A 115 47.86 8.83 -31.50
CA ASP A 115 49.06 8.78 -32.36
C ASP A 115 49.29 7.38 -32.99
N LYS A 116 50.05 6.51 -32.31
CA LYS A 116 50.45 5.19 -32.82
C LYS A 116 50.53 4.16 -31.69
N LEU A 117 50.49 2.87 -32.05
CA LEU A 117 50.77 1.75 -31.16
C LEU A 117 52.25 1.34 -31.28
N SER A 118 52.81 0.75 -30.23
CA SER A 118 54.16 0.15 -30.28
C SER A 118 54.17 -1.13 -31.13
N GLN A 119 55.33 -1.48 -31.69
CA GLN A 119 55.47 -2.70 -32.51
C GLN A 119 55.12 -3.98 -31.74
N ASN A 120 55.41 -4.02 -30.44
CA ASN A 120 55.05 -5.16 -29.59
C ASN A 120 53.53 -5.38 -29.56
N ILE A 121 52.72 -4.32 -29.45
CA ILE A 121 51.26 -4.43 -29.49
C ILE A 121 50.79 -4.89 -30.88
N LEU A 122 51.37 -4.34 -31.95
CA LEU A 122 51.01 -4.69 -33.32
C LEU A 122 51.35 -6.15 -33.68
N SER A 123 52.38 -6.72 -33.04
CA SER A 123 52.78 -8.12 -33.22
C SER A 123 51.91 -9.14 -32.47
N LEU A 124 51.01 -8.70 -31.58
CA LEU A 124 50.13 -9.61 -30.84
C LEU A 124 49.03 -10.19 -31.74
N PRO A 125 48.61 -11.45 -31.51
CA PRO A 125 47.45 -12.02 -32.19
C PRO A 125 46.18 -11.23 -31.84
N LYS A 126 45.21 -11.17 -32.77
CA LYS A 126 43.94 -10.47 -32.56
C LYS A 126 43.22 -11.00 -31.32
N ASN A 127 43.03 -10.13 -30.32
CA ASN A 127 42.26 -10.43 -29.13
C ASN A 127 40.77 -10.16 -29.41
N LYS A 128 39.89 -11.14 -29.16
CA LYS A 128 38.44 -10.99 -29.36
C LYS A 128 37.76 -10.12 -28.29
N ARG A 129 38.42 -9.85 -27.16
CA ARG A 129 37.90 -9.05 -26.04
C ARG A 129 38.44 -7.63 -25.98
N ILE A 130 39.63 -7.35 -26.54
CA ILE A 130 40.24 -6.02 -26.50
C ILE A 130 40.43 -5.50 -27.93
N GLU A 131 39.83 -4.35 -28.22
CA GLU A 131 39.92 -3.67 -29.51
C GLU A 131 40.68 -2.34 -29.41
N TYR A 132 41.55 -2.07 -30.37
CA TYR A 132 42.34 -0.83 -30.43
C TYR A 132 41.81 0.10 -31.52
N ILE A 133 41.32 1.27 -31.11
CA ILE A 133 40.63 2.22 -31.99
C ILE A 133 41.43 3.53 -32.07
N LYS A 134 41.80 3.94 -33.28
CA LYS A 134 42.50 5.21 -33.48
C LYS A 134 41.48 6.34 -33.61
N GLN A 135 41.47 7.28 -32.67
CA GLN A 135 40.59 8.45 -32.69
C GLN A 135 41.41 9.74 -32.45
N PRO A 136 41.45 10.69 -33.40
CA PRO A 136 42.23 11.91 -33.24
C PRO A 136 41.69 12.84 -32.13
N PHE A 137 42.57 13.53 -31.39
CA PHE A 137 42.17 14.59 -30.46
C PHE A 137 41.88 15.88 -31.23
N LYS A 138 40.66 16.42 -31.10
CA LYS A 138 40.20 17.67 -31.69
C LYS A 138 40.36 18.78 -30.64
N GLN A 139 41.33 19.66 -30.84
CA GLN A 139 41.70 20.66 -29.83
C GLN A 139 40.70 21.83 -29.69
N ASN A 140 39.72 21.95 -30.60
CA ASN A 140 38.77 23.08 -30.70
C ASN A 140 37.40 22.85 -30.03
N ILE A 141 37.28 21.98 -29.03
CA ILE A 141 35.98 21.72 -28.37
C ILE A 141 35.48 22.92 -27.55
N ILE A 142 36.37 23.85 -27.18
CA ILE A 142 36.05 24.96 -26.25
C ILE A 142 35.53 26.21 -27.00
N GLU A 143 35.76 26.36 -28.31
CA GLU A 143 35.38 27.58 -29.05
C GLU A 143 34.07 27.46 -29.85
N GLU A 144 33.60 26.24 -30.17
CA GLU A 144 32.34 26.06 -30.94
C GLU A 144 31.06 26.25 -30.12
N ILE A 145 31.13 26.47 -28.80
CA ILE A 145 29.95 26.66 -27.94
C ILE A 145 29.41 28.11 -27.97
N ASN A 146 30.16 29.07 -28.51
CA ASN A 146 29.79 30.49 -28.53
C ASN A 146 29.39 31.05 -29.90
N VAL A 147 29.06 30.20 -30.88
CA VAL A 147 28.29 30.69 -32.03
C VAL A 147 26.84 30.78 -31.57
N LEU A 148 26.26 31.98 -31.63
CA LEU A 148 24.81 32.19 -31.56
C LEU A 148 24.16 31.36 -32.67
N GLU A 149 23.90 30.08 -32.39
CA GLU A 149 23.10 29.23 -33.27
C GLU A 149 21.77 29.94 -33.47
N LYS A 150 21.47 30.27 -34.72
CA LYS A 150 20.17 30.78 -35.10
C LYS A 150 19.14 29.75 -34.64
N TYR A 151 18.24 30.12 -33.75
CA TYR A 151 17.23 29.19 -33.24
C TYR A 151 16.31 28.77 -34.40
N ILE A 152 16.44 27.52 -34.86
CA ILE A 152 15.61 26.96 -35.92
C ILE A 152 14.36 26.34 -35.27
N PRO A 153 13.15 26.79 -35.64
CA PRO A 153 11.92 26.16 -35.17
C PRO A 153 11.83 24.69 -35.56
N TYR A 154 11.26 23.88 -34.67
CA TYR A 154 10.92 22.51 -35.01
C TYR A 154 9.68 22.47 -35.92
N ASN A 155 9.56 21.41 -36.74
CA ASN A 155 8.41 21.20 -37.63
C ASN A 155 7.05 21.28 -36.88
N TYR A 156 6.97 20.75 -35.67
CA TYR A 156 5.73 20.80 -34.88
C TYR A 156 5.36 22.21 -34.40
N GLN A 157 6.34 23.10 -34.22
CA GLN A 157 6.12 24.50 -33.88
C GLN A 157 5.55 25.25 -35.09
N GLN A 158 5.99 24.90 -36.30
CA GLN A 158 5.40 25.41 -37.54
C GLN A 158 3.97 24.88 -37.74
N VAL A 159 3.71 23.62 -37.42
CA VAL A 159 2.33 23.07 -37.42
C VAL A 159 1.45 23.81 -36.42
N ALA A 160 1.95 24.10 -35.21
CA ALA A 160 1.22 24.88 -34.22
C ALA A 160 0.89 26.30 -34.70
N LEU A 161 1.82 26.96 -35.40
CA LEU A 161 1.57 28.25 -36.05
C LEU A 161 0.46 28.16 -37.12
N ASN A 162 0.48 27.14 -37.97
CA ASN A 162 -0.55 26.97 -39.00
C ASN A 162 -1.93 26.73 -38.37
N LYS A 163 -2.02 25.89 -37.33
CA LYS A 163 -3.26 25.67 -36.58
C LYS A 163 -3.75 26.93 -35.86
N PHE A 164 -2.83 27.74 -35.34
CA PHE A 164 -3.19 29.05 -34.78
C PHE A 164 -3.84 29.94 -35.84
N ILE A 165 -3.27 30.02 -37.05
CA ILE A 165 -3.82 30.83 -38.14
C ILE A 165 -5.23 30.37 -38.49
N GLU A 166 -5.43 29.08 -38.74
CA GLU A 166 -6.75 28.50 -39.05
C GLU A 166 -7.78 28.76 -37.94
N HIS A 167 -7.38 28.59 -36.68
CA HIS A 167 -8.27 28.77 -35.53
C HIS A 167 -8.66 30.23 -35.28
N PHE A 168 -7.68 31.15 -35.36
CA PHE A 168 -7.89 32.57 -35.04
C PHE A 168 -8.48 33.39 -36.20
N GLU A 169 -8.87 32.73 -37.29
CA GLU A 169 -9.77 33.30 -38.32
C GLU A 169 -11.24 33.29 -37.86
N ILE A 170 -11.65 32.27 -37.11
CA ILE A 170 -13.04 32.09 -36.65
C ILE A 170 -13.23 32.32 -35.14
N SER A 171 -12.16 32.36 -34.36
CA SER A 171 -12.18 32.57 -32.91
C SER A 171 -11.19 33.65 -32.47
N ASN A 172 -11.50 34.36 -31.37
CA ASN A 172 -10.57 35.29 -30.71
C ASN A 172 -9.89 34.66 -29.49
N ARG A 173 -10.10 33.36 -29.23
CA ARG A 173 -9.64 32.64 -28.04
C ARG A 173 -9.11 31.27 -28.41
N GLY A 174 -7.99 30.87 -27.83
CA GLY A 174 -7.50 29.50 -27.96
C GLY A 174 -6.32 29.15 -27.07
N ILE A 175 -6.18 27.85 -26.81
CA ILE A 175 -5.16 27.29 -25.92
C ILE A 175 -4.05 26.61 -26.72
N LEU A 176 -2.81 26.99 -26.43
CA LEU A 176 -1.59 26.30 -26.81
C LEU A 176 -1.13 25.40 -25.65
N SER A 177 -1.35 24.08 -25.79
CA SER A 177 -0.95 23.11 -24.79
C SER A 177 0.31 22.37 -25.23
N MET A 178 1.44 22.62 -24.55
CA MET A 178 2.70 21.90 -24.85
C MET A 178 3.52 21.65 -23.58
N PRO A 179 4.18 20.48 -23.46
CA PRO A 179 5.06 20.16 -22.34
C PRO A 179 6.16 21.21 -22.12
N CYS A 180 6.61 21.36 -20.88
CA CYS A 180 7.79 22.16 -20.58
C CYS A 180 9.02 21.59 -21.30
N GLY A 181 9.91 22.45 -21.81
CA GLY A 181 11.10 22.04 -22.58
C GLY A 181 10.91 21.93 -24.10
N THR A 182 9.67 21.89 -24.61
CA THR A 182 9.35 21.80 -26.06
C THR A 182 9.30 23.15 -26.78
N GLY A 183 9.65 24.24 -26.09
CA GLY A 183 9.74 25.58 -26.69
C GLY A 183 8.41 26.32 -26.86
N LYS A 184 7.49 26.26 -25.89
CA LYS A 184 6.26 27.11 -25.85
C LYS A 184 6.54 28.58 -26.19
N THR A 185 7.55 29.17 -25.56
CA THR A 185 7.95 30.57 -25.81
C THR A 185 8.45 30.80 -27.24
N MET A 186 9.08 29.79 -27.86
CA MET A 186 9.48 29.86 -29.28
C MET A 186 8.25 29.81 -30.18
N THR A 187 7.33 28.87 -29.94
CA THR A 187 6.05 28.80 -30.69
C THR A 187 5.27 30.10 -30.58
N SER A 188 5.22 30.70 -29.39
CA SER A 188 4.52 31.97 -29.18
C SER A 188 5.22 33.13 -29.88
N TYR A 189 6.54 33.14 -29.95
CA TYR A 189 7.30 34.11 -30.74
C TYR A 189 6.95 34.01 -32.23
N LEU A 190 6.93 32.80 -32.81
CA LEU A 190 6.57 32.57 -34.21
C LEU A 190 5.15 33.05 -34.54
N ILE A 191 4.21 32.82 -33.63
CA ILE A 191 2.83 33.32 -33.73
C ILE A 191 2.80 34.85 -33.65
N SER A 192 3.53 35.42 -32.69
CA SER A 192 3.57 36.86 -32.43
C SER A 192 4.10 37.68 -33.60
N GLN A 193 4.97 37.10 -34.45
CA GLN A 193 5.46 37.78 -35.65
C GLN A 193 4.36 38.19 -36.65
N LYS A 194 3.15 37.63 -36.54
CA LYS A 194 1.99 38.03 -37.34
C LYS A 194 1.27 39.28 -36.81
N PHE A 195 1.64 39.77 -35.64
CA PHE A 195 0.98 40.88 -34.94
C PHE A 195 1.91 42.07 -34.78
N LYS A 196 1.33 43.28 -34.83
CA LYS A 196 2.08 44.53 -34.61
C LYS A 196 2.28 44.80 -33.12
N GLN A 197 1.25 44.53 -32.33
CA GLN A 197 1.22 44.81 -30.90
C GLN A 197 1.04 43.50 -30.14
N ILE A 198 1.97 43.21 -29.25
CA ILE A 198 2.01 41.96 -28.49
C ILE A 198 2.02 42.33 -27.00
N ILE A 199 1.18 41.67 -26.22
CA ILE A 199 1.15 41.81 -24.76
C ILE A 199 1.29 40.40 -24.16
N ILE A 200 2.37 40.13 -23.44
CA ILE A 200 2.58 38.87 -22.73
C ILE A 200 2.29 39.11 -21.25
N LEU A 201 1.38 38.34 -20.68
CA LEU A 201 1.06 38.31 -19.26
C LEU A 201 1.68 37.06 -18.65
N SER A 202 2.38 37.21 -17.53
CA SER A 202 2.99 36.10 -16.81
C SER A 202 2.76 36.22 -15.29
N PRO A 203 2.67 35.12 -14.53
CA PRO A 203 2.32 35.19 -13.11
C PRO A 203 3.42 35.84 -12.24
N LEU A 204 4.70 35.61 -12.57
CA LEU A 204 5.85 36.08 -11.79
C LEU A 204 6.70 37.10 -12.57
N LYS A 205 7.38 37.99 -11.83
CA LYS A 205 8.28 39.02 -12.40
C LYS A 205 9.39 38.43 -13.27
N GLU A 206 9.97 37.32 -12.80
CA GLU A 206 11.05 36.62 -13.51
C GLU A 206 10.59 36.08 -14.87
N PHE A 207 9.33 35.61 -14.99
CA PHE A 207 8.78 35.18 -16.28
C PHE A 207 8.59 36.34 -17.24
N ALA A 208 8.04 37.45 -16.78
CA ALA A 208 7.81 38.62 -17.63
C ALA A 208 9.16 39.12 -18.20
N LYS A 209 10.21 39.17 -17.37
CA LYS A 209 11.57 39.51 -17.81
C LYS A 209 12.16 38.45 -18.76
N GLN A 210 12.04 37.17 -18.43
CA GLN A 210 12.57 36.06 -19.23
C GLN A 210 11.91 35.98 -20.62
N ASN A 211 10.58 36.12 -20.71
CA ASN A 211 9.86 36.09 -21.98
C ASN A 211 10.29 37.25 -22.88
N LEU A 212 10.46 38.45 -22.32
CA LEU A 212 10.95 39.62 -23.05
C LEU A 212 12.38 39.40 -23.57
N ASN A 213 13.29 38.91 -22.73
CA ASN A 213 14.67 38.60 -23.13
C ASN A 213 14.73 37.52 -24.20
N ARG A 214 13.94 36.44 -24.07
CA ARG A 214 13.88 35.36 -25.07
C ARG A 214 13.40 35.85 -26.43
N TYR A 215 12.39 36.72 -26.46
CA TYR A 215 11.92 37.29 -27.73
C TYR A 215 13.03 38.08 -28.42
N ILE A 216 13.80 38.87 -27.66
CA ILE A 216 14.98 39.59 -28.18
C ILE A 216 16.04 38.60 -28.68
N GLU A 217 16.35 37.56 -27.91
CA GLU A 217 17.30 36.49 -28.29
C GLU A 217 16.89 35.74 -29.57
N TYR A 218 15.58 35.54 -29.78
CA TYR A 218 15.04 34.91 -31.00
C TYR A 218 14.96 35.85 -32.21
N GLY A 219 15.29 37.15 -32.03
CA GLY A 219 15.37 38.14 -33.10
C GLY A 219 14.21 39.15 -33.14
N TYR A 220 13.54 39.42 -32.02
CA TYR A 220 12.56 40.51 -31.94
C TYR A 220 13.26 41.88 -31.87
N GLU A 221 13.16 42.67 -32.94
CA GLU A 221 13.89 43.94 -33.08
C GLU A 221 13.07 45.19 -32.71
N ASN A 222 11.75 45.06 -32.56
CA ASN A 222 10.86 46.20 -32.26
C ASN A 222 10.97 46.64 -30.78
N LYS A 223 10.36 47.78 -30.47
CA LYS A 223 10.40 48.33 -29.09
C LYS A 223 9.74 47.40 -28.09
N THR A 224 10.37 47.25 -26.93
CA THR A 224 9.87 46.42 -25.83
C THR A 224 9.65 47.25 -24.57
N LEU A 225 8.73 46.82 -23.71
CA LEU A 225 8.49 47.42 -22.40
C LEU A 225 8.18 46.33 -21.37
N LEU A 226 8.86 46.39 -20.22
CA LEU A 226 8.55 45.56 -19.06
C LEU A 226 7.61 46.30 -18.11
N VAL A 227 6.38 45.82 -17.97
CA VAL A 227 5.36 46.35 -17.06
C VAL A 227 5.29 45.49 -15.81
N SER A 228 6.10 45.82 -14.82
CA SER A 228 6.12 45.13 -13.53
C SER A 228 6.64 46.08 -12.45
N SER A 229 6.61 45.69 -11.19
CA SER A 229 7.23 46.48 -10.13
C SER A 229 8.75 46.66 -10.30
N ASP A 230 9.40 45.79 -11.07
CA ASP A 230 10.83 45.86 -11.37
C ASP A 230 11.09 46.57 -12.72
N GLY A 231 10.00 47.02 -13.38
CA GLY A 231 10.00 47.79 -14.62
C GLY A 231 9.15 49.06 -14.47
N CYS A 232 8.29 49.36 -15.46
CA CYS A 232 7.42 50.53 -15.44
C CYS A 232 6.00 50.17 -14.94
N ARG A 233 5.48 50.90 -13.94
CA ARG A 233 4.06 50.87 -13.54
C ARG A 233 3.35 52.22 -13.72
N ASP A 234 4.03 53.24 -14.24
CA ASP A 234 3.39 54.54 -14.49
C ASP A 234 2.52 54.47 -15.75
N VAL A 235 1.20 54.51 -15.55
CA VAL A 235 0.18 54.48 -16.62
C VAL A 235 0.41 55.58 -17.67
N LYS A 236 0.94 56.76 -17.29
CA LYS A 236 1.24 57.84 -18.24
C LYS A 236 2.40 57.46 -19.17
N GLU A 237 3.43 56.82 -18.64
CA GLU A 237 4.57 56.34 -19.43
C GLU A 237 4.19 55.18 -20.34
N ILE A 238 3.41 54.22 -19.83
CA ILE A 238 2.89 53.10 -20.62
C ILE A 238 2.02 53.62 -21.76
N ARG A 239 1.13 54.58 -21.47
CA ARG A 239 0.29 55.25 -22.49
C ARG A 239 1.14 55.99 -23.54
N LYS A 240 2.21 56.68 -23.12
CA LYS A 240 3.15 57.34 -24.04
C LYS A 240 3.86 56.33 -24.92
N PHE A 241 4.31 55.20 -24.35
CA PHE A 241 4.95 54.12 -25.09
C PHE A 241 4.03 53.54 -26.17
N ILE A 242 2.78 53.22 -25.83
CA ILE A 242 1.79 52.68 -26.78
C ILE A 242 1.50 53.69 -27.91
N LYS A 243 1.32 54.98 -27.58
CA LYS A 243 1.02 56.01 -28.59
C LYS A 243 2.19 56.30 -29.54
N THR A 244 3.43 56.14 -29.07
CA THR A 244 4.63 56.51 -29.83
C THR A 244 5.12 55.36 -30.73
N ASN A 245 4.70 54.12 -30.47
CA ASN A 245 5.22 52.94 -31.14
C ASN A 245 4.08 52.15 -31.81
N LYS A 246 4.20 51.91 -33.12
CA LYS A 246 3.24 51.09 -33.88
C LYS A 246 3.48 49.59 -33.72
N TYR A 247 4.75 49.18 -33.59
CA TYR A 247 5.19 47.81 -33.41
C TYR A 247 5.86 47.69 -32.04
N PHE A 248 5.31 46.86 -31.15
CA PHE A 248 5.86 46.71 -29.81
C PHE A 248 5.50 45.39 -29.14
N LEU A 249 6.33 45.04 -28.15
CA LEU A 249 6.07 43.96 -27.20
C LEU A 249 6.02 44.54 -25.78
N ILE A 250 4.89 44.40 -25.11
CA ILE A 250 4.77 44.63 -23.67
C ILE A 250 4.83 43.27 -22.98
N SER A 251 5.72 43.10 -22.02
CA SER A 251 5.73 41.94 -21.13
C SER A 251 5.36 42.41 -19.73
N SER A 252 4.34 41.81 -19.13
CA SER A 252 3.76 42.26 -17.87
C SER A 252 3.51 41.11 -16.91
N THR A 253 3.51 41.42 -15.61
CA THR A 253 3.03 40.48 -14.60
C THR A 253 1.51 40.50 -14.47
N PHE A 254 0.91 39.41 -13.96
CA PHE A 254 -0.52 39.36 -13.64
C PHE A 254 -0.91 40.47 -12.65
N CYS A 255 -0.10 40.73 -11.63
CA CYS A 255 -0.35 41.79 -10.65
C CYS A 255 -0.25 43.22 -11.21
N SER A 256 0.26 43.41 -12.44
CA SER A 256 0.34 44.73 -13.10
C SER A 256 -0.74 44.93 -14.16
N ILE A 257 -1.77 44.06 -14.17
CA ILE A 257 -2.90 44.14 -15.09
C ILE A 257 -3.74 45.40 -14.86
N ASP A 258 -3.76 45.91 -13.62
CA ASP A 258 -4.36 47.17 -13.19
C ASP A 258 -3.86 48.38 -14.00
N CYS A 259 -2.59 48.34 -14.40
CA CYS A 259 -1.95 49.37 -15.22
C CYS A 259 -2.30 49.20 -16.70
N LEU A 260 -2.39 47.96 -17.17
CA LEU A 260 -2.65 47.63 -18.57
C LEU A 260 -4.10 47.88 -18.98
N ILE A 261 -5.07 47.56 -18.11
CA ILE A 261 -6.49 47.75 -18.43
C ILE A 261 -6.84 49.22 -18.72
N GLN A 262 -6.14 50.16 -18.09
CA GLN A 262 -6.31 51.62 -18.28
C GLN A 262 -5.75 52.16 -19.60
N VAL A 263 -5.05 51.34 -20.36
CA VAL A 263 -4.41 51.72 -21.63
C VAL A 263 -4.69 50.73 -22.77
N LEU A 264 -5.35 49.61 -22.49
CA LEU A 264 -5.64 48.55 -23.46
C LEU A 264 -6.53 49.07 -24.61
N ASP A 265 -7.41 50.03 -24.30
CA ASP A 265 -8.25 50.74 -25.27
C ASP A 265 -7.48 51.58 -26.29
N LYS A 266 -6.17 51.81 -26.05
CA LYS A 266 -5.26 52.52 -26.96
C LYS A 266 -4.47 51.58 -27.87
N CYS A 267 -4.57 50.27 -27.66
CA CYS A 267 -3.94 49.28 -28.51
C CYS A 267 -4.80 49.03 -29.78
N ASP A 268 -4.14 48.82 -30.91
CA ASP A 268 -4.75 48.50 -32.20
C ASP A 268 -4.63 47.00 -32.46
N ASN A 269 -5.71 46.26 -32.16
CA ASN A 269 -5.84 44.80 -32.29
C ASN A 269 -4.62 44.01 -31.76
N PRO A 270 -4.29 44.13 -30.46
CA PRO A 270 -3.16 43.42 -29.88
C PRO A 270 -3.41 41.91 -29.80
N LEU A 271 -2.34 41.12 -29.93
CA LEU A 271 -2.33 39.73 -29.44
C LEU A 271 -1.96 39.75 -27.96
N ILE A 272 -2.87 39.28 -27.12
CA ILE A 272 -2.62 39.06 -25.69
C ILE A 272 -2.25 37.59 -25.50
N ILE A 273 -1.12 37.34 -24.86
CA ILE A 273 -0.60 36.01 -24.56
C ILE A 273 -0.61 35.84 -23.06
N ILE A 274 -1.39 34.89 -22.54
CA ILE A 274 -1.42 34.58 -21.11
C ILE A 274 -0.59 33.32 -20.89
N ASP A 275 0.63 33.51 -20.42
CA ASP A 275 1.57 32.44 -20.11
C ASP A 275 1.28 31.85 -18.73
N GLU A 276 1.43 30.53 -18.62
CA GLU A 276 1.13 29.74 -17.40
C GLU A 276 -0.27 30.07 -16.81
N PHE A 277 -1.28 30.17 -17.68
CA PHE A 277 -2.65 30.60 -17.32
C PHE A 277 -3.37 29.72 -16.29
N HIS A 278 -2.84 28.54 -15.99
CA HIS A 278 -3.33 27.70 -14.89
C HIS A 278 -3.15 28.35 -13.50
N ASN A 279 -2.36 29.44 -13.41
CA ASN A 279 -2.22 30.27 -12.22
C ASN A 279 -3.34 31.31 -12.06
N LEU A 280 -4.31 31.37 -12.99
CA LEU A 280 -5.50 32.19 -12.81
C LEU A 280 -6.34 31.63 -11.67
N SER A 281 -6.75 32.52 -10.76
CA SER A 281 -7.66 32.15 -9.67
C SER A 281 -9.10 32.09 -10.17
N LYS A 282 -9.97 31.46 -9.38
CA LYS A 282 -11.43 31.51 -9.60
C LYS A 282 -11.92 32.96 -9.74
N ASN A 283 -11.49 33.86 -8.85
CA ASN A 283 -11.92 35.26 -8.87
C ASN A 283 -11.55 35.96 -10.18
N ASN A 284 -10.36 35.72 -10.73
CA ASN A 284 -9.95 36.30 -12.01
C ASN A 284 -10.89 35.94 -13.17
N ILE A 285 -11.65 34.85 -13.04
CA ILE A 285 -12.48 34.27 -14.09
C ILE A 285 -13.96 34.63 -13.90
N ILE A 286 -14.44 34.79 -12.67
CA ILE A 286 -15.87 34.99 -12.37
C ILE A 286 -16.22 36.36 -11.78
N ASP A 287 -15.26 37.06 -11.17
CA ASP A 287 -15.52 38.30 -10.45
C ASP A 287 -15.45 39.49 -11.42
N GLU A 288 -16.60 40.09 -11.72
CA GLU A 288 -16.71 41.21 -12.66
C GLU A 288 -15.89 42.44 -12.23
N ASP A 289 -15.61 42.59 -10.93
CA ASP A 289 -14.82 43.69 -10.39
C ASP A 289 -13.30 43.49 -10.59
N ASP A 290 -12.85 42.23 -10.78
CA ASP A 290 -11.44 41.89 -10.97
C ASP A 290 -10.90 42.41 -12.31
N ASP A 291 -9.71 43.02 -12.30
CA ASP A 291 -9.14 43.60 -13.53
C ASP A 291 -8.78 42.54 -14.56
N PHE A 292 -8.45 41.32 -14.13
CA PHE A 292 -8.16 40.22 -15.03
C PHE A 292 -9.44 39.72 -15.73
N TYR A 293 -10.58 39.72 -15.04
CA TYR A 293 -11.89 39.40 -15.64
C TYR A 293 -12.20 40.31 -16.82
N LYS A 294 -11.93 41.62 -16.68
CA LYS A 294 -12.15 42.63 -17.74
C LYS A 294 -11.30 42.35 -18.97
N VAL A 295 -10.06 41.88 -18.78
CA VAL A 295 -9.19 41.48 -19.90
C VAL A 295 -9.69 40.19 -20.55
N LEU A 296 -10.04 39.17 -19.75
CA LEU A 296 -10.52 37.88 -20.24
C LEU A 296 -11.82 38.00 -21.06
N ASN A 297 -12.68 38.96 -20.72
CA ASN A 297 -13.95 39.23 -21.41
C ASN A 297 -13.87 40.34 -22.47
N SER A 298 -12.66 40.80 -22.84
CA SER A 298 -12.47 41.81 -23.90
C SER A 298 -12.62 41.24 -25.32
N GLU A 299 -12.84 42.05 -26.35
CA GLU A 299 -12.91 41.54 -27.74
C GLU A 299 -11.53 41.29 -28.40
N HIS A 300 -10.43 41.48 -27.67
CA HIS A 300 -9.06 41.30 -28.18
C HIS A 300 -8.74 39.83 -28.47
N LYS A 301 -7.74 39.53 -29.30
CA LYS A 301 -7.28 38.15 -29.51
C LYS A 301 -6.43 37.69 -28.32
N ILE A 302 -6.84 36.60 -27.66
CA ILE A 302 -6.15 36.06 -26.49
C ILE A 302 -5.71 34.61 -26.73
N MET A 303 -4.42 34.36 -26.60
CA MET A 303 -3.82 33.04 -26.63
C MET A 303 -3.39 32.62 -25.22
N PHE A 304 -3.84 31.47 -24.77
CA PHE A 304 -3.47 30.89 -23.48
C PHE A 304 -2.40 29.83 -23.67
N MET A 305 -1.35 29.84 -22.85
CA MET A 305 -0.25 28.87 -22.96
C MET A 305 -0.04 28.15 -21.64
N SER A 306 0.02 26.82 -21.68
CA SER A 306 0.33 26.03 -20.49
C SER A 306 0.79 24.61 -20.85
N ALA A 307 1.66 24.01 -20.04
CA ALA A 307 1.86 22.56 -20.07
C ALA A 307 0.65 21.81 -19.48
N THR A 308 -0.03 22.45 -18.52
CA THR A 308 -1.13 21.93 -17.72
C THR A 308 -2.34 22.84 -17.95
N PRO A 309 -3.09 22.72 -19.05
CA PRO A 309 -4.07 23.72 -19.50
C PRO A 309 -5.38 23.72 -18.68
N ARG A 310 -5.30 23.47 -17.36
CA ARG A 310 -6.44 23.43 -16.45
C ARG A 310 -6.26 24.43 -15.32
N VAL A 311 -7.36 25.08 -14.94
CA VAL A 311 -7.44 25.88 -13.72
C VAL A 311 -8.01 24.97 -12.62
N TYR A 312 -7.13 24.42 -11.78
CA TYR A 312 -7.49 23.39 -10.80
C TYR A 312 -8.51 23.88 -9.75
N GLU A 313 -8.56 25.19 -9.47
CA GLU A 313 -9.57 25.78 -8.56
C GLU A 313 -11.01 25.66 -9.08
N LEU A 314 -11.20 25.39 -10.37
CA LEU A 314 -12.51 25.26 -11.01
C LEU A 314 -12.91 23.79 -11.25
N GLU A 315 -12.09 22.79 -10.86
CA GLU A 315 -12.35 21.37 -11.15
C GLU A 315 -13.57 20.80 -10.43
N ASP A 316 -13.91 21.30 -9.25
CA ASP A 316 -15.06 20.83 -8.45
C ASP A 316 -16.37 21.58 -8.74
N GLU A 317 -16.33 22.61 -9.59
CA GLU A 317 -17.48 23.45 -9.93
C GLU A 317 -17.92 23.25 -11.39
N ILE A 318 -19.24 23.23 -11.63
CA ILE A 318 -19.82 23.15 -12.97
C ILE A 318 -19.75 24.55 -13.60
N THR A 319 -18.53 25.03 -13.87
CA THR A 319 -18.30 26.33 -14.52
C THR A 319 -17.78 26.09 -15.92
N ASP A 320 -18.61 26.36 -16.93
CA ASP A 320 -18.21 26.31 -18.34
C ASP A 320 -17.24 27.48 -18.63
N THR A 321 -15.95 27.16 -18.73
CA THR A 321 -14.88 28.13 -18.99
C THR A 321 -14.47 28.18 -20.47
N GLU A 322 -15.14 27.43 -21.34
CA GLU A 322 -14.78 27.32 -22.76
C GLU A 322 -14.95 28.65 -23.49
N HIS A 323 -15.94 29.47 -23.10
CA HIS A 323 -16.12 30.83 -23.64
C HIS A 323 -14.98 31.80 -23.28
N ILE A 324 -14.24 31.52 -22.21
CA ILE A 324 -13.13 32.36 -21.74
C ILE A 324 -11.83 31.92 -22.40
N PHE A 325 -11.52 30.62 -22.34
CA PHE A 325 -10.24 30.09 -22.81
C PHE A 325 -10.25 29.72 -24.30
N GLY A 326 -11.42 29.43 -24.86
CA GLY A 326 -11.58 28.86 -26.20
C GLY A 326 -11.10 27.42 -26.28
N GLU A 327 -11.16 26.85 -27.49
CA GLU A 327 -10.69 25.49 -27.75
C GLU A 327 -9.16 25.40 -27.75
N THR A 328 -8.64 24.18 -27.53
CA THR A 328 -7.21 23.90 -27.68
C THR A 328 -6.86 23.74 -29.15
N PHE A 329 -6.37 24.81 -29.79
CA PHE A 329 -6.00 24.79 -31.21
C PHE A 329 -4.76 23.92 -31.49
N TYR A 330 -3.86 23.78 -30.53
CA TYR A 330 -2.71 22.88 -30.64
C TYR A 330 -2.38 22.24 -29.29
N LYS A 331 -2.22 20.92 -29.32
CA LYS A 331 -1.84 20.09 -28.17
C LYS A 331 -0.72 19.16 -28.57
N MET A 332 0.35 19.16 -27.80
CA MET A 332 1.38 18.11 -27.79
C MET A 332 1.26 17.34 -26.47
N SER A 333 1.21 16.02 -26.53
CA SER A 333 1.19 15.21 -25.31
C SER A 333 2.60 15.05 -24.73
N PHE A 334 2.70 14.73 -23.44
CA PHE A 334 3.98 14.47 -22.78
C PHE A 334 4.68 13.24 -23.39
N ASN A 335 3.90 12.19 -23.65
CA ASN A 335 4.39 10.94 -24.27
C ASN A 335 4.92 11.19 -25.68
N GLU A 336 4.19 11.95 -26.50
CA GLU A 336 4.65 12.34 -27.83
C GLU A 336 5.99 13.09 -27.76
N ALA A 337 6.14 14.03 -26.82
CA ALA A 337 7.39 14.78 -26.65
C ALA A 337 8.57 13.89 -26.25
N ILE A 338 8.35 12.85 -25.44
CA ILE A 338 9.38 11.87 -25.05
C ILE A 338 9.70 10.93 -26.23
N GLU A 339 8.69 10.33 -26.86
CA GLU A 339 8.84 9.40 -27.99
C GLU A 339 9.58 10.04 -29.17
N LYS A 340 9.26 11.30 -29.47
CA LYS A 340 9.92 12.09 -30.52
C LYS A 340 11.26 12.69 -30.08
N LYS A 341 11.68 12.45 -28.84
CA LYS A 341 12.91 13.00 -28.25
C LYS A 341 12.98 14.53 -28.38
N PHE A 342 11.89 15.22 -28.07
CA PHE A 342 11.86 16.67 -27.85
C PHE A 342 12.13 17.04 -26.39
N ILE A 343 11.88 16.10 -25.48
CA ILE A 343 12.35 16.07 -24.10
C ILE A 343 12.93 14.69 -23.81
N THR A 344 13.74 14.57 -22.76
CA THR A 344 14.27 13.27 -22.34
C THR A 344 13.22 12.47 -21.59
N ASP A 345 13.36 11.16 -21.58
CA ASP A 345 12.56 10.30 -20.70
C ASP A 345 12.97 10.49 -19.22
N TYR A 346 12.21 9.92 -18.30
CA TYR A 346 12.38 10.12 -16.87
C TYR A 346 12.13 8.84 -16.04
N LYS A 347 12.65 8.82 -14.82
CA LYS A 347 12.42 7.77 -13.82
C LYS A 347 12.03 8.39 -12.49
N ILE A 348 11.04 7.81 -11.81
CA ILE A 348 10.62 8.21 -10.46
C ILE A 348 11.21 7.20 -9.47
N TRP A 349 11.95 7.68 -8.49
CA TRP A 349 12.53 6.85 -7.44
C TRP A 349 11.86 7.14 -6.10
N LEU A 350 11.36 6.08 -5.47
CA LEU A 350 10.78 6.10 -4.12
C LEU A 350 11.70 5.32 -3.17
N PRO A 351 11.79 5.68 -1.87
CA PRO A 351 12.56 4.91 -0.91
C PRO A 351 12.00 3.50 -0.72
N SER A 352 12.88 2.52 -0.47
CA SER A 352 12.50 1.20 0.05
C SER A 352 12.22 1.34 1.55
N ILE A 353 10.96 1.19 1.97
CA ILE A 353 10.56 1.36 3.37
C ILE A 353 10.73 0.06 4.19
N HIS A 354 10.87 -1.08 3.51
CA HIS A 354 11.12 -2.38 4.13
C HIS A 354 12.59 -2.85 4.00
N GLU A 355 13.51 -1.97 3.60
CA GLU A 355 14.94 -2.29 3.55
C GLU A 355 15.54 -2.33 4.96
N ASP A 356 16.29 -3.40 5.26
CA ASP A 356 17.08 -3.48 6.49
C ASP A 356 18.33 -2.60 6.37
N ASN A 357 18.25 -1.42 7.00
CA ASN A 357 19.35 -0.47 7.09
C ASN A 357 19.98 -0.47 8.51
N SER A 358 19.81 -1.52 9.32
CA SER A 358 20.29 -1.56 10.71
C SER A 358 21.78 -1.25 10.85
N GLN A 359 22.65 -1.91 10.08
CA GLN A 359 24.09 -1.67 10.11
C GLN A 359 24.45 -0.24 9.69
N LEU A 360 23.81 0.28 8.64
CA LEU A 360 24.02 1.66 8.19
C LEU A 360 23.55 2.67 9.24
N ASN A 361 22.40 2.41 9.85
CA ASN A 361 21.83 3.26 10.89
C ASN A 361 22.72 3.27 12.15
N GLU A 362 23.34 2.14 12.50
CA GLU A 362 24.32 2.04 13.59
C GLU A 362 25.57 2.89 13.30
N GLU A 363 26.18 2.74 12.11
CA GLU A 363 27.35 3.55 11.74
C GLU A 363 27.04 5.05 11.65
N LEU A 364 25.82 5.40 11.23
CA LEU A 364 25.37 6.79 11.15
C LEU A 364 24.85 7.35 12.48
N SER A 365 24.67 6.53 13.52
CA SER A 365 24.15 6.96 14.83
C SER A 365 25.08 7.94 15.55
N VAL A 366 26.36 7.96 15.19
CA VAL A 366 27.36 8.89 15.72
C VAL A 366 27.11 10.34 15.30
N TYR A 367 26.34 10.55 14.23
CA TYR A 367 25.96 11.88 13.77
C TYR A 367 24.63 12.29 14.39
N GLU A 368 24.67 13.24 15.34
CA GLU A 368 23.48 13.79 15.99
C GLU A 368 22.64 14.61 14.99
N ILE A 369 21.67 13.92 14.35
CA ILE A 369 20.78 14.46 13.32
C ILE A 369 19.37 13.91 13.59
N ASP A 370 18.34 14.75 13.38
CA ASP A 370 16.94 14.32 13.41
C ASP A 370 16.68 13.11 12.48
N GLU A 371 15.96 12.10 12.97
CA GLU A 371 15.75 10.83 12.25
C GLU A 371 15.04 11.01 10.91
N VAL A 372 14.10 11.96 10.80
CA VAL A 372 13.37 12.21 9.55
C VAL A 372 14.29 12.88 8.52
N ILE A 373 15.06 13.88 8.95
CA ILE A 373 16.04 14.55 8.09
C ILE A 373 17.16 13.57 7.68
N LYS A 374 17.65 12.75 8.60
CA LYS A 374 18.64 11.71 8.33
C LYS A 374 18.12 10.70 7.31
N GLY A 375 16.89 10.22 7.46
CA GLY A 375 16.22 9.35 6.49
C GLY A 375 16.17 9.96 5.08
N LYS A 376 15.74 11.22 4.96
CA LYS A 376 15.71 11.96 3.69
C LYS A 376 17.09 12.04 3.04
N CYS A 377 18.11 12.40 3.82
CA CYS A 377 19.48 12.52 3.35
C CYS A 377 20.05 11.17 2.91
N ASN A 378 19.82 10.10 3.68
CA ASN A 378 20.27 8.74 3.32
C ASN A 378 19.63 8.24 2.03
N PHE A 379 18.33 8.44 1.86
CA PHE A 379 17.66 8.16 0.60
C PHE A 379 18.26 8.97 -0.55
N PHE A 380 18.56 10.25 -0.33
CA PHE A 380 19.18 11.08 -1.36
C PHE A 380 20.59 10.63 -1.73
N PHE A 381 21.45 10.35 -0.75
CA PHE A 381 22.80 9.81 -0.99
C PHE A 381 22.76 8.49 -1.74
N SER A 382 21.87 7.57 -1.36
CA SER A 382 21.70 6.32 -2.12
C SER A 382 21.27 6.56 -3.56
N CYS A 383 20.39 7.54 -3.81
CA CYS A 383 20.00 7.91 -5.17
C CYS A 383 21.18 8.49 -5.98
N LEU A 384 22.06 9.29 -5.36
CA LEU A 384 23.26 9.81 -6.02
C LEU A 384 24.22 8.67 -6.41
N LEU A 385 24.48 7.75 -5.47
CA LEU A 385 25.33 6.57 -5.72
C LEU A 385 24.75 5.66 -6.80
N ASN A 386 23.45 5.38 -6.73
CA ASN A 386 22.78 4.42 -7.60
C ASN A 386 22.56 4.93 -9.02
N ASN A 387 22.40 6.25 -9.21
CA ASN A 387 22.03 6.82 -10.50
C ASN A 387 23.10 7.70 -11.13
N GLY A 388 24.17 8.05 -10.39
CA GLY A 388 25.24 8.92 -10.87
C GLY A 388 24.79 10.35 -11.18
N SER A 389 23.68 10.81 -10.58
CA SER A 389 23.16 12.16 -10.79
C SER A 389 24.13 13.21 -10.26
N LYS A 390 24.36 14.27 -11.04
CA LYS A 390 25.31 15.33 -10.69
C LYS A 390 24.67 16.66 -10.41
N LYS A 391 23.60 17.01 -11.10
CA LYS A 391 23.03 18.36 -11.10
C LYS A 391 21.60 18.27 -10.59
N CYS A 392 21.48 18.26 -9.27
CA CYS A 392 20.22 18.04 -8.59
C CYS A 392 19.63 19.34 -8.04
N ILE A 393 18.35 19.61 -8.34
CA ILE A 393 17.57 20.62 -7.65
C ILE A 393 16.78 19.95 -6.52
N ILE A 394 16.90 20.45 -5.29
CA ILE A 394 16.24 19.92 -4.10
C ILE A 394 15.13 20.88 -3.68
N TYR A 395 13.89 20.39 -3.68
CA TYR A 395 12.69 21.13 -3.31
C TYR A 395 12.28 20.78 -1.88
N CYS A 396 12.51 21.74 -0.98
CA CYS A 396 12.16 21.64 0.44
C CYS A 396 10.79 22.29 0.73
N GLN A 397 10.19 21.93 1.85
CA GLN A 397 8.91 22.45 2.32
C GLN A 397 9.04 23.93 2.71
N ASP A 398 10.09 24.27 3.44
CA ASP A 398 10.39 25.61 3.92
C ASP A 398 11.91 25.82 4.12
N THR A 399 12.29 27.04 4.46
CA THR A 399 13.69 27.44 4.67
C THR A 399 14.31 26.74 5.89
N ASN A 400 13.51 26.35 6.88
CA ASN A 400 14.02 25.63 8.05
C ASN A 400 14.47 24.21 7.66
N GLU A 401 13.68 23.52 6.85
CA GLU A 401 14.06 22.22 6.30
C GLU A 401 15.33 22.32 5.43
N ILE A 402 15.48 23.38 4.61
CA ILE A 402 16.73 23.59 3.86
C ILE A 402 17.92 23.62 4.82
N ASN A 403 17.87 24.44 5.87
CA ASN A 403 19.00 24.59 6.79
C ASN A 403 19.34 23.26 7.49
N LEU A 404 18.33 22.55 8.01
CA LEU A 404 18.51 21.26 8.66
C LEU A 404 19.08 20.20 7.71
N MET A 405 18.58 20.15 6.47
CA MET A 405 19.09 19.22 5.47
C MET A 405 20.50 19.55 5.02
N ILE A 406 20.86 20.83 4.83
CA ILE A 406 22.22 21.22 4.48
C ILE A 406 23.20 20.83 5.60
N GLU A 407 22.85 21.08 6.86
CA GLU A 407 23.66 20.67 8.01
C GLU A 407 23.82 19.14 8.06
N ALA A 408 22.71 18.41 7.96
CA ALA A 408 22.71 16.96 7.96
C ALA A 408 23.52 16.37 6.80
N MET A 409 23.35 16.92 5.59
CA MET A 409 24.10 16.49 4.42
C MET A 409 25.60 16.72 4.57
N ASN A 410 26.02 17.85 5.12
CA ASN A 410 27.44 18.10 5.39
C ASN A 410 28.01 17.09 6.38
N LYS A 411 27.32 16.83 7.51
CA LYS A 411 27.73 15.84 8.51
C LYS A 411 27.77 14.42 7.93
N LEU A 412 26.70 13.99 7.27
CA LEU A 412 26.63 12.66 6.66
C LEU A 412 27.62 12.49 5.51
N ASN A 413 27.99 13.55 4.80
CA ASN A 413 29.01 13.45 3.76
C ASN A 413 30.41 13.14 4.31
N GLU A 414 30.69 13.39 5.60
CA GLU A 414 31.90 12.86 6.26
C GLU A 414 31.94 11.33 6.20
N PHE A 415 30.77 10.68 6.28
CA PHE A 415 30.63 9.25 6.07
C PHE A 415 30.70 8.88 4.59
N TYR A 416 29.82 9.42 3.75
CA TYR A 416 29.69 9.01 2.34
C TYR A 416 30.89 9.40 1.45
N CYS A 417 31.62 10.45 1.84
CA CYS A 417 32.82 10.97 1.19
C CYS A 417 32.63 11.31 -0.29
N LEU A 418 31.52 11.95 -0.66
CA LEU A 418 31.28 12.41 -2.03
C LEU A 418 31.76 13.86 -2.23
N ASP A 419 32.20 14.17 -3.44
CA ASP A 419 32.57 15.53 -3.83
C ASP A 419 31.32 16.34 -4.20
N ILE A 420 30.64 16.86 -3.17
CA ILE A 420 29.39 17.61 -3.28
C ILE A 420 29.63 19.09 -3.02
N ARG A 421 29.02 19.95 -3.84
CA ARG A 421 28.87 21.38 -3.56
C ARG A 421 27.40 21.71 -3.36
N ILE A 422 27.11 22.34 -2.23
CA ILE A 422 25.74 22.67 -1.81
C ILE A 422 25.54 24.18 -1.92
N ASN A 423 24.49 24.58 -2.63
CA ASN A 423 24.03 25.96 -2.73
C ASN A 423 22.52 26.03 -2.48
N GLN A 424 22.01 27.24 -2.19
CA GLN A 424 20.58 27.46 -1.99
C GLN A 424 20.09 28.73 -2.68
N ILE A 425 18.83 28.70 -3.12
CA ILE A 425 18.08 29.87 -3.60
C ILE A 425 16.75 29.93 -2.82
N THR A 426 16.64 30.96 -1.98
CA THR A 426 15.47 31.31 -1.17
C THR A 426 15.03 32.76 -1.44
N ALA A 427 13.92 33.18 -0.83
CA ALA A 427 13.34 34.50 -1.07
C ALA A 427 14.26 35.66 -0.61
N SER A 428 15.24 35.39 0.24
CA SER A 428 16.21 36.39 0.70
C SER A 428 17.33 36.67 -0.32
N ASN A 429 17.49 35.83 -1.35
CA ASN A 429 18.54 36.02 -2.35
C ASN A 429 18.17 37.12 -3.35
N THR A 430 19.08 38.09 -3.49
CA THR A 430 19.01 39.12 -4.53
C THR A 430 19.14 38.50 -5.94
N GLU A 431 18.63 39.18 -6.97
CA GLU A 431 18.73 38.73 -8.37
C GLU A 431 20.18 38.40 -8.76
N LYS A 432 21.14 39.28 -8.41
CA LYS A 432 22.57 39.08 -8.69
C LYS A 432 23.12 37.81 -8.03
N GLN A 433 22.73 37.51 -6.79
CA GLN A 433 23.14 36.29 -6.10
C GLN A 433 22.52 35.05 -6.77
N ARG A 434 21.23 35.09 -7.12
CA ARG A 434 20.56 33.99 -7.83
C ARG A 434 21.26 33.68 -9.15
N MET A 435 21.56 34.71 -9.95
CA MET A 435 22.26 34.56 -11.23
C MET A 435 23.64 33.93 -11.08
N LYS A 436 24.40 34.33 -10.05
CA LYS A 436 25.70 33.70 -9.75
C LYS A 436 25.55 32.23 -9.41
N VAL A 437 24.64 31.87 -8.49
CA VAL A 437 24.41 30.48 -8.08
C VAL A 437 23.98 29.61 -9.26
N LEU A 438 23.10 30.12 -10.13
CA LEU A 438 22.66 29.39 -11.34
C LEU A 438 23.78 29.22 -12.36
N TYR A 439 24.65 30.22 -12.51
CA TYR A 439 25.84 30.13 -13.35
C TYR A 439 26.81 29.06 -12.85
N ASP A 440 27.15 29.08 -11.56
CA ASP A 440 28.04 28.12 -10.92
C ASP A 440 27.46 26.69 -11.02
N PHE A 441 26.15 26.54 -10.78
CA PHE A 441 25.44 25.27 -10.94
C PHE A 441 25.54 24.71 -12.37
N LYS A 442 25.55 25.56 -13.40
CA LYS A 442 25.62 25.14 -14.82
C LYS A 442 27.03 24.70 -15.25
N GLN A 443 28.08 25.38 -14.77
CA GLN A 443 29.45 25.26 -15.32
C GLN A 443 30.33 24.22 -14.63
N GLU A 444 30.16 24.02 -13.33
CA GLU A 444 31.06 23.14 -12.54
C GLU A 444 30.86 21.66 -12.90
N ASN A 445 31.88 20.80 -12.71
CA ASN A 445 31.77 19.37 -13.07
C ASN A 445 31.45 18.44 -11.88
N ASP A 446 31.60 18.95 -10.65
CA ASP A 446 31.33 18.22 -9.40
C ASP A 446 29.82 18.04 -9.18
N ILE A 447 29.43 17.23 -8.19
CA ILE A 447 28.03 17.07 -7.82
C ILE A 447 27.53 18.40 -7.23
N GLN A 448 26.62 19.08 -7.93
CA GLN A 448 26.00 20.32 -7.48
C GLN A 448 24.58 20.07 -6.99
N LEU A 449 24.33 20.52 -5.77
CA LEU A 449 23.07 20.38 -5.07
C LEU A 449 22.49 21.78 -4.85
N LEU A 450 21.34 22.06 -5.47
CA LEU A 450 20.70 23.37 -5.40
C LEU A 450 19.38 23.29 -4.64
N PHE A 451 19.39 23.73 -3.39
CA PHE A 451 18.22 23.76 -2.52
C PHE A 451 17.32 24.95 -2.85
N SER A 452 16.00 24.73 -2.84
CA SER A 452 15.02 25.79 -3.01
C SER A 452 13.67 25.52 -2.38
N VAL A 453 12.98 26.60 -2.06
CA VAL A 453 11.56 26.63 -1.71
C VAL A 453 10.87 27.50 -2.77
N ARG A 454 10.05 26.87 -3.61
CA ARG A 454 9.15 27.48 -4.61
C ARG A 454 9.79 28.30 -5.74
N ILE A 455 10.97 28.87 -5.57
CA ILE A 455 11.58 29.81 -6.53
C ILE A 455 12.01 29.09 -7.81
N LEU A 456 12.52 27.87 -7.69
CA LEU A 456 12.94 27.06 -8.84
C LEU A 456 11.84 26.11 -9.33
N ASP A 457 10.60 26.26 -8.85
CA ASP A 457 9.45 25.46 -9.35
C ASP A 457 9.27 25.73 -10.84
N GLU A 458 9.51 26.98 -11.25
CA GLU A 458 9.32 27.45 -12.59
C GLU A 458 10.51 28.30 -13.08
N CYS A 459 10.48 28.72 -14.35
CA CYS A 459 11.33 29.81 -14.84
C CYS A 459 12.86 29.61 -14.97
N ILE A 460 13.37 28.36 -14.91
CA ILE A 460 14.82 28.09 -15.08
C ILE A 460 15.11 27.10 -16.21
N ASP A 461 16.12 27.42 -17.02
CA ASP A 461 16.57 26.63 -18.16
C ASP A 461 17.99 26.11 -17.95
N ILE A 462 18.08 24.90 -17.37
CA ILE A 462 19.35 24.22 -17.14
C ILE A 462 19.30 22.84 -17.81
N PRO A 463 19.65 22.74 -19.10
CA PRO A 463 19.70 21.46 -19.81
C PRO A 463 20.59 20.41 -19.14
N SER A 464 21.64 20.83 -18.43
CA SER A 464 22.54 19.95 -17.68
C SER A 464 21.95 19.38 -16.38
N CYS A 465 20.82 19.90 -15.87
CA CYS A 465 20.15 19.39 -14.68
C CYS A 465 19.60 17.99 -14.96
N ASP A 466 20.13 16.96 -14.29
CA ASP A 466 19.82 15.55 -14.54
C ASP A 466 18.90 14.93 -13.49
N SER A 467 18.73 15.59 -12.34
CA SER A 467 17.82 15.12 -11.31
C SER A 467 17.12 16.21 -10.53
N ILE A 468 16.01 15.83 -9.89
CA ILE A 468 15.36 16.62 -8.85
C ILE A 468 15.10 15.76 -7.62
N PHE A 469 15.03 16.38 -6.46
CA PHE A 469 14.60 15.74 -5.22
C PHE A 469 13.46 16.52 -4.58
N ILE A 470 12.29 15.90 -4.43
CA ILE A 470 11.16 16.46 -3.68
C ILE A 470 11.15 15.80 -2.30
N THR A 471 11.42 16.58 -1.25
CA THR A 471 11.63 16.06 0.12
C THR A 471 10.32 15.73 0.86
N TYR A 472 9.16 15.96 0.23
CA TYR A 472 7.83 15.76 0.79
C TYR A 472 6.80 15.39 -0.28
N PRO A 473 5.71 14.69 0.08
CA PRO A 473 4.57 14.47 -0.80
C PRO A 473 3.85 15.80 -1.07
N THR A 474 3.91 16.29 -2.31
CA THR A 474 3.23 17.53 -2.72
C THR A 474 1.79 17.23 -3.14
N LYS A 475 0.84 18.00 -2.60
CA LYS A 475 -0.57 17.96 -3.04
C LYS A 475 -0.81 18.67 -4.38
N SER A 476 0.08 19.59 -4.74
CA SER A 476 -0.07 20.41 -5.94
C SER A 476 0.41 19.64 -7.18
N LYS A 477 -0.54 19.11 -7.96
CA LYS A 477 -0.28 18.36 -9.21
C LYS A 477 0.55 19.17 -10.22
N ILE A 478 0.19 20.44 -10.43
CA ILE A 478 0.89 21.35 -11.36
C ILE A 478 2.38 21.48 -11.00
N ARG A 479 2.65 21.80 -9.73
CA ARG A 479 4.03 22.00 -9.26
C ARG A 479 4.86 20.74 -9.42
N THR A 480 4.30 19.57 -9.16
CA THR A 480 4.98 18.29 -9.39
C THR A 480 5.48 18.19 -10.84
N ILE A 481 4.60 18.44 -11.81
CA ILE A 481 4.94 18.37 -13.24
C ILE A 481 5.99 19.40 -13.65
N GLN A 482 5.86 20.64 -13.17
CA GLN A 482 6.79 21.72 -13.50
C GLN A 482 8.19 21.49 -12.93
N ARG A 483 8.27 20.97 -11.69
CA ARG A 483 9.52 20.56 -11.03
C ARG A 483 10.17 19.41 -11.79
N MET A 484 9.44 18.33 -12.07
CA MET A 484 9.95 17.18 -12.83
C MET A 484 10.50 17.61 -14.19
N SER A 485 9.81 18.50 -14.88
CA SER A 485 10.23 18.99 -16.18
C SER A 485 11.58 19.74 -16.16
N ARG A 486 12.10 20.16 -14.99
CA ARG A 486 13.41 20.82 -14.90
C ARG A 486 14.56 19.89 -15.29
N CYS A 487 14.48 18.60 -14.93
CA CYS A 487 15.53 17.64 -15.26
C CYS A 487 15.32 16.91 -16.61
N MET A 488 14.20 17.18 -17.30
CA MET A 488 13.82 16.48 -18.53
C MET A 488 14.23 17.19 -19.83
N ARG A 489 14.91 18.33 -19.73
CA ARG A 489 15.43 19.04 -20.90
C ARG A 489 16.53 18.22 -21.58
N ILE A 490 16.55 18.22 -22.91
CA ILE A 490 17.60 17.56 -23.68
C ILE A 490 18.93 18.24 -23.42
N ASN A 491 19.94 17.44 -23.07
CA ASN A 491 21.31 17.90 -23.01
C ASN A 491 22.03 17.49 -24.30
N LYS A 492 22.50 18.46 -25.09
CA LYS A 492 23.27 18.18 -26.31
C LYS A 492 24.55 17.37 -26.03
N SER A 493 25.16 17.55 -24.86
CA SER A 493 26.36 16.79 -24.49
C SER A 493 26.05 15.37 -23.99
N ASN A 494 24.78 15.05 -23.69
CA ASN A 494 24.34 13.73 -23.26
C ASN A 494 22.92 13.44 -23.76
N SER A 495 22.83 12.88 -24.97
CA SER A 495 21.55 12.52 -25.58
C SER A 495 20.84 11.32 -24.92
N PHE A 496 21.55 10.56 -24.07
CA PHE A 496 21.01 9.44 -23.27
C PHE A 496 20.63 9.85 -21.85
N LYS A 497 20.71 11.13 -21.51
CA LYS A 497 20.26 11.65 -20.23
C LYS A 497 18.82 11.20 -19.96
N VAL A 498 18.58 10.73 -18.75
CA VAL A 498 17.26 10.42 -18.22
C VAL A 498 17.02 11.34 -17.01
N GLY A 499 15.87 11.97 -16.94
CA GLY A 499 15.51 12.80 -15.79
C GLY A 499 15.22 11.95 -14.57
N ASN A 500 16.07 12.00 -13.55
CA ASN A 500 15.87 11.26 -12.31
C ASN A 500 15.06 12.09 -11.30
N ILE A 501 13.89 11.60 -10.91
CA ILE A 501 12.98 12.29 -10.00
C ILE A 501 12.93 11.51 -8.70
N PHE A 502 13.62 12.02 -7.69
CA PHE A 502 13.65 11.45 -6.36
C PHE A 502 12.50 12.04 -5.56
N ILE A 503 11.69 11.20 -4.91
CA ILE A 503 10.58 11.66 -4.09
C ILE A 503 10.62 10.92 -2.76
N TRP A 504 10.74 11.69 -1.67
CA TRP A 504 10.73 11.13 -0.32
C TRP A 504 9.29 10.81 0.12
N CYS A 505 9.11 9.61 0.68
CA CYS A 505 7.91 9.22 1.41
C CYS A 505 8.30 8.21 2.51
N ASP A 506 7.71 8.35 3.69
CA ASP A 506 7.79 7.36 4.77
C ASP A 506 6.72 6.27 4.62
N GLU A 507 5.64 6.57 3.90
CA GLU A 507 4.54 5.66 3.58
C GLU A 507 4.09 5.87 2.12
N TYR A 508 3.85 4.78 1.37
CA TYR A 508 3.48 4.86 -0.06
C TYR A 508 2.06 5.40 -0.32
N ASP A 509 1.16 5.38 0.66
CA ASP A 509 -0.19 5.93 0.51
C ASP A 509 -0.18 7.47 0.45
N LYS A 510 0.72 8.13 1.19
CA LYS A 510 0.88 9.59 1.21
C LYS A 510 1.29 10.18 -0.14
N ILE A 511 1.95 9.38 -1.00
CA ILE A 511 2.43 9.86 -2.31
C ILE A 511 1.41 9.65 -3.45
N LEU A 512 0.29 8.96 -3.20
CA LEU A 512 -0.73 8.69 -4.21
C LEU A 512 -1.29 9.95 -4.88
N GLU A 513 -1.51 11.00 -4.11
CA GLU A 513 -2.01 12.28 -4.65
C GLU A 513 -0.98 12.92 -5.58
N THR A 514 0.30 12.92 -5.19
CA THR A 514 1.41 13.39 -6.05
C THR A 514 1.53 12.59 -7.34
N LEU A 515 1.46 11.25 -7.25
CA LEU A 515 1.53 10.34 -8.40
C LEU A 515 0.30 10.45 -9.32
N SER A 516 -0.88 10.74 -8.76
CA SER A 516 -2.10 10.96 -9.55
C SER A 516 -1.97 12.12 -10.52
N GLY A 517 -1.28 13.20 -10.12
CA GLY A 517 -0.98 14.32 -11.00
C GLY A 517 -0.11 13.91 -12.18
N ILE A 518 0.86 13.01 -11.98
CA ILE A 518 1.75 12.52 -13.05
C ILE A 518 1.00 11.68 -14.07
N LYS A 519 0.10 10.80 -13.60
CA LYS A 519 -0.75 9.96 -14.45
C LYS A 519 -1.58 10.74 -15.47
N GLU A 520 -1.98 11.97 -15.14
CA GLU A 520 -2.76 12.84 -16.05
C GLU A 520 -1.98 13.21 -17.32
N TYR A 521 -0.65 13.25 -17.24
CA TYR A 521 0.22 13.71 -18.34
C TYR A 521 0.95 12.56 -19.01
N ASP A 522 1.31 11.52 -18.25
CA ASP A 522 1.94 10.31 -18.76
C ASP A 522 1.19 9.08 -18.23
N VAL A 523 0.43 8.44 -19.11
CA VAL A 523 -0.34 7.22 -18.78
C VAL A 523 0.60 6.04 -18.44
N MET A 524 1.81 6.05 -18.98
CA MET A 524 2.84 5.02 -18.79
C MET A 524 3.74 5.31 -17.58
N PHE A 525 3.43 6.33 -16.76
CA PHE A 525 4.26 6.72 -15.61
C PHE A 525 4.52 5.56 -14.62
N LYS A 526 3.61 4.57 -14.56
CA LYS A 526 3.72 3.40 -13.68
C LYS A 526 5.00 2.61 -13.94
N ASP A 527 5.34 2.40 -15.21
CA ASP A 527 6.52 1.64 -15.62
C ASP A 527 7.83 2.39 -15.30
N LYS A 528 7.72 3.70 -15.08
CA LYS A 528 8.82 4.62 -14.76
C LYS A 528 9.07 4.74 -13.26
N ILE A 529 8.20 4.19 -12.41
CA ILE A 529 8.40 4.14 -10.95
C ILE A 529 9.37 3.01 -10.60
N LYS A 530 10.33 3.32 -9.74
CA LYS A 530 11.35 2.43 -9.22
C LYS A 530 11.45 2.62 -7.71
N VAL A 531 11.64 1.51 -6.99
CA VAL A 531 12.00 1.53 -5.58
C VAL A 531 13.51 1.55 -5.48
N ASN A 532 14.06 2.53 -4.78
CA ASN A 532 15.48 2.68 -4.55
C ASN A 532 15.84 2.04 -3.19
N SER A 533 16.68 1.01 -3.24
CA SER A 533 17.26 0.37 -2.05
C SER A 533 18.77 0.55 -2.06
N ILE A 534 19.38 0.82 -0.90
CA ILE A 534 20.81 1.13 -0.77
C ILE A 534 21.69 -0.10 -0.53
N GLY A 535 21.38 -0.97 0.45
CA GLY A 535 22.12 -2.20 0.80
C GLY A 535 23.61 -1.94 0.84
N PHE A 536 23.95 -0.92 1.61
CA PHE A 536 25.22 -0.22 1.54
C PHE A 536 26.44 -1.14 1.75
N PHE A 537 26.24 -2.24 2.49
CA PHE A 537 27.27 -3.22 2.83
C PHE A 537 27.18 -4.52 2.03
N GLU A 538 26.13 -4.71 1.23
CA GLU A 538 25.91 -5.95 0.47
C GLU A 538 26.82 -6.03 -0.75
N GLU A 539 27.26 -7.25 -1.10
CA GLU A 539 28.06 -7.52 -2.30
C GLU A 539 27.20 -8.06 -3.45
N GLY A 540 27.44 -7.56 -4.67
CA GLY A 540 26.83 -8.07 -5.91
C GLY A 540 25.46 -7.51 -6.27
N GLU A 541 24.74 -8.19 -7.19
CA GLU A 541 23.44 -7.74 -7.70
C GLU A 541 22.31 -8.03 -6.69
N LYS A 542 21.58 -6.97 -6.32
CA LYS A 542 20.46 -7.06 -5.37
C LYS A 542 19.24 -7.74 -5.95
N LYS A 543 18.59 -8.57 -5.13
CA LYS A 543 17.18 -8.90 -5.32
C LYS A 543 16.35 -7.66 -4.99
N LYS A 544 15.46 -7.27 -5.92
CA LYS A 544 14.44 -6.24 -5.65
C LYS A 544 13.66 -6.63 -4.39
N ASN A 545 13.34 -5.67 -3.53
CA ASN A 545 12.46 -5.91 -2.40
C ASN A 545 11.04 -6.14 -2.95
N GLU A 546 10.72 -7.39 -3.30
CA GLU A 546 9.47 -7.79 -3.96
C GLU A 546 8.23 -7.31 -3.18
N THR A 547 8.37 -7.20 -1.86
CA THR A 547 7.37 -6.63 -0.96
C THR A 547 7.06 -5.17 -1.28
N ASP A 548 8.09 -4.31 -1.36
CA ASP A 548 7.92 -2.87 -1.69
C ASP A 548 7.37 -2.68 -3.10
N VAL A 549 7.88 -3.45 -4.07
CA VAL A 549 7.41 -3.39 -5.46
C VAL A 549 5.93 -3.77 -5.53
N GLY A 550 5.53 -4.87 -4.90
CA GLY A 550 4.13 -5.31 -4.88
C GLY A 550 3.21 -4.34 -4.12
N LEU A 551 3.69 -3.69 -3.06
CA LEU A 551 2.94 -2.66 -2.34
C LEU A 551 2.73 -1.42 -3.22
N VAL A 552 3.80 -0.89 -3.83
CA VAL A 552 3.74 0.27 -4.73
C VAL A 552 2.78 -0.01 -5.89
N GLU A 553 2.87 -1.19 -6.52
CA GLU A 553 1.94 -1.60 -7.58
C GLU A 553 0.48 -1.62 -7.10
N LYS A 554 0.20 -2.20 -5.91
CA LYS A 554 -1.14 -2.24 -5.32
C LYS A 554 -1.70 -0.84 -5.06
N TYR A 555 -0.89 0.06 -4.51
CA TYR A 555 -1.30 1.45 -4.27
C TYR A 555 -1.55 2.19 -5.59
N ILE A 556 -0.69 1.99 -6.60
CA ILE A 556 -0.83 2.59 -7.93
C ILE A 556 -2.09 2.08 -8.68
N MET A 557 -2.51 0.82 -8.47
CA MET A 557 -3.79 0.31 -9.01
C MET A 557 -5.00 1.09 -8.48
N GLY A 558 -4.90 1.68 -7.28
CA GLY A 558 -5.94 2.52 -6.67
C GLY A 558 -6.02 3.95 -7.20
N VAL A 559 -5.06 4.41 -8.02
CA VAL A 559 -5.07 5.76 -8.61
C VAL A 559 -6.16 5.82 -9.68
N LYS A 560 -7.30 6.45 -9.35
CA LYS A 560 -8.45 6.62 -10.25
C LYS A 560 -8.03 7.26 -11.57
N GLU A 561 -8.55 6.71 -12.67
CA GLU A 561 -8.44 7.32 -14.00
C GLU A 561 -9.34 8.55 -14.08
N PHE A 562 -8.76 9.71 -14.37
CA PHE A 562 -9.51 10.91 -14.67
C PHE A 562 -9.31 11.24 -16.16
N ARG A 563 -10.22 10.72 -16.99
CA ARG A 563 -10.32 11.07 -18.41
C ARG A 563 -11.07 12.40 -18.53
N CYS A 564 -10.48 13.38 -19.21
CA CYS A 564 -11.21 14.56 -19.66
C CYS A 564 -12.02 14.16 -20.89
N ILE A 565 -13.34 14.19 -20.78
CA ILE A 565 -14.28 13.74 -21.79
C ILE A 565 -14.77 15.01 -22.51
N SER A 566 -14.56 15.08 -23.82
CA SER A 566 -15.06 16.14 -24.70
C SER A 566 -16.59 16.20 -24.71
N TRP A 567 -17.18 17.30 -25.20
CA TRP A 567 -18.64 17.45 -25.31
C TRP A 567 -19.25 16.30 -26.13
N GLU A 568 -18.62 15.90 -27.24
CA GLU A 568 -19.03 14.78 -28.08
C GLU A 568 -18.95 13.44 -27.36
N GLU A 569 -17.85 13.15 -26.65
CA GLU A 569 -17.73 11.90 -25.90
C GLU A 569 -18.78 11.83 -24.78
N LYS A 570 -19.13 12.98 -24.17
CA LYS A 570 -20.17 13.06 -23.14
C LYS A 570 -21.58 12.88 -23.72
N LEU A 571 -21.82 13.41 -24.92
CA LEU A 571 -23.05 13.14 -25.68
C LEU A 571 -23.19 11.64 -25.98
N GLU A 572 -22.09 10.97 -26.31
CA GLU A 572 -22.08 9.53 -26.59
C GLU A 572 -22.34 8.69 -25.33
N GLU A 573 -21.83 9.11 -24.17
CA GLU A 573 -22.20 8.51 -22.88
C GLU A 573 -23.69 8.64 -22.56
N VAL A 574 -24.30 9.80 -22.86
CA VAL A 574 -25.74 9.99 -22.69
C VAL A 574 -26.53 9.08 -23.64
N LYS A 575 -26.14 8.98 -24.91
CA LYS A 575 -26.77 8.06 -25.88
C LYS A 575 -26.68 6.61 -25.39
N LYS A 576 -25.49 6.17 -24.98
CA LYS A 576 -25.26 4.83 -24.43
C LYS A 576 -26.13 4.57 -23.21
N TYR A 577 -26.22 5.52 -22.29
CA TYR A 577 -27.09 5.40 -21.13
C TYR A 577 -28.56 5.22 -21.55
N ILE A 578 -29.05 6.04 -22.49
CA ILE A 578 -30.42 5.94 -23.01
C ILE A 578 -30.66 4.59 -23.69
N ASP A 579 -29.68 4.09 -24.45
CA ASP A 579 -29.75 2.82 -25.15
C ASP A 579 -29.81 1.63 -24.19
N GLU A 580 -29.05 1.67 -23.10
CA GLU A 580 -29.01 0.61 -22.08
C GLU A 580 -30.22 0.65 -21.13
N ASN A 581 -30.69 1.84 -20.77
CA ASN A 581 -31.68 2.02 -19.70
C ASN A 581 -33.08 2.40 -20.21
N GLY A 582 -33.23 2.71 -21.49
CA GLY A 582 -34.50 3.08 -22.11
C GLY A 582 -35.11 4.38 -21.57
N LYS A 583 -34.31 5.24 -20.92
CA LYS A 583 -34.73 6.51 -20.31
C LYS A 583 -33.58 7.52 -20.25
N ARG A 584 -33.90 8.80 -20.09
CA ARG A 584 -32.91 9.87 -19.84
C ARG A 584 -32.26 9.70 -18.46
N PRO A 585 -30.96 10.04 -18.32
CA PRO A 585 -30.32 10.12 -17.01
C PRO A 585 -30.97 11.21 -16.16
N SER A 586 -31.14 10.95 -14.85
CA SER A 586 -31.85 11.84 -13.94
C SER A 586 -30.90 12.67 -13.08
N SER A 587 -31.11 13.99 -13.04
CA SER A 587 -30.41 14.94 -12.15
C SER A 587 -30.65 14.70 -10.65
N THR A 588 -31.65 13.87 -10.31
CA THR A 588 -31.99 13.49 -8.93
C THR A 588 -31.54 12.06 -8.57
N SER A 589 -30.73 11.42 -9.42
CA SER A 589 -30.23 10.07 -9.16
C SER A 589 -29.38 10.00 -7.89
N LYS A 590 -29.46 8.88 -7.16
CA LYS A 590 -28.55 8.57 -6.05
C LYS A 590 -27.18 8.08 -6.54
N ASP A 591 -27.14 7.52 -7.75
CA ASP A 591 -25.90 7.12 -8.42
C ASP A 591 -25.17 8.35 -8.97
N LYS A 592 -23.89 8.50 -8.60
CA LYS A 592 -23.11 9.72 -8.86
C LYS A 592 -22.93 9.97 -10.36
N ASP A 593 -22.68 8.92 -11.14
CA ASP A 593 -22.39 9.03 -12.58
C ASP A 593 -23.68 9.34 -13.35
N THR A 594 -24.77 8.66 -13.05
CA THR A 594 -26.10 8.95 -13.59
C THR A 594 -26.56 10.37 -13.25
N LYS A 595 -26.29 10.84 -12.03
CA LYS A 595 -26.64 12.20 -11.60
C LYS A 595 -25.86 13.25 -12.41
N THR A 596 -24.56 13.01 -12.62
CA THR A 596 -23.69 13.88 -13.42
C THR A 596 -24.20 13.98 -14.87
N LEU A 597 -24.52 12.85 -15.51
CA LEU A 597 -25.09 12.83 -16.86
C LEU A 597 -26.46 13.53 -16.93
N GLY A 598 -27.29 13.35 -15.89
CA GLY A 598 -28.61 13.99 -15.79
C GLY A 598 -28.55 15.51 -15.61
N ASN A 599 -27.59 16.01 -14.84
CA ASN A 599 -27.34 17.45 -14.71
C ASN A 599 -26.83 18.04 -16.03
N TRP A 600 -25.87 17.35 -16.68
CA TRP A 600 -25.31 17.81 -17.94
C TRP A 600 -26.38 17.96 -19.02
N ILE A 601 -27.22 16.93 -19.25
CA ILE A 601 -28.26 16.99 -20.28
C ILE A 601 -29.31 18.08 -20.00
N SER A 602 -29.64 18.33 -18.72
CA SER A 602 -30.55 19.41 -18.32
C SER A 602 -30.01 20.78 -18.69
N ASN A 603 -28.73 21.02 -18.42
CA ASN A 603 -28.06 22.28 -18.80
C ASN A 603 -28.01 22.44 -20.32
N GLN A 604 -27.72 21.36 -21.08
CA GLN A 604 -27.72 21.42 -22.54
C GLN A 604 -29.10 21.80 -23.11
N GLN A 605 -30.21 21.29 -22.54
CA GLN A 605 -31.56 21.65 -22.98
C GLN A 605 -31.91 23.12 -22.71
N GLN A 606 -31.44 23.67 -21.60
CA GLN A 606 -31.64 25.09 -21.27
C GLN A 606 -30.84 25.96 -22.24
N ASN A 607 -29.55 25.68 -22.40
CA ASN A 607 -28.65 26.43 -23.28
C ASN A 607 -29.08 26.34 -24.75
N TYR A 608 -29.66 25.21 -25.18
CA TYR A 608 -30.21 25.03 -26.53
C TYR A 608 -31.41 25.94 -26.80
N LYS A 609 -32.27 26.17 -25.80
CA LYS A 609 -33.43 27.07 -25.93
C LYS A 609 -33.02 28.54 -25.96
N SER A 610 -32.06 28.94 -25.12
CA SER A 610 -31.58 30.32 -25.06
C SER A 610 -30.49 30.66 -26.09
N LYS A 611 -29.92 29.65 -26.78
CA LYS A 611 -28.74 29.79 -27.65
C LYS A 611 -27.55 30.43 -26.94
N GLU A 612 -27.25 29.93 -25.74
CA GLU A 612 -26.18 30.44 -24.89
C GLU A 612 -25.04 29.43 -24.71
N TYR A 613 -23.87 29.90 -24.24
CA TYR A 613 -22.68 29.07 -23.99
C TYR A 613 -22.24 28.26 -25.23
N ILE A 614 -21.93 26.96 -25.06
CA ILE A 614 -21.52 26.08 -26.16
C ILE A 614 -22.56 25.96 -27.28
N MET A 615 -23.84 26.25 -27.01
CA MET A 615 -24.91 26.27 -28.01
C MET A 615 -24.92 27.52 -28.89
N LYS A 616 -23.98 28.46 -28.68
CA LYS A 616 -23.66 29.53 -29.64
C LYS A 616 -22.86 29.01 -30.84
N ASN A 617 -22.09 27.95 -30.66
CA ASN A 617 -21.37 27.31 -31.75
C ASN A 617 -22.39 26.59 -32.65
N GLN A 618 -22.42 26.97 -33.92
CA GLN A 618 -23.42 26.48 -34.87
C GLN A 618 -23.29 24.97 -35.11
N ASP A 619 -22.08 24.41 -35.10
CA ASP A 619 -21.86 22.97 -35.29
C ASP A 619 -22.33 22.18 -34.07
N THR A 620 -22.01 22.62 -32.86
CA THR A 620 -22.50 21.99 -31.62
C THR A 620 -24.02 22.08 -31.52
N TYR A 621 -24.59 23.23 -31.87
CA TYR A 621 -26.03 23.42 -31.97
C TYR A 621 -26.65 22.42 -32.95
N ASN A 622 -26.11 22.32 -34.16
CA ASN A 622 -26.57 21.38 -35.19
C ASN A 622 -26.45 19.92 -34.75
N LYS A 623 -25.34 19.53 -34.12
CA LYS A 623 -25.13 18.17 -33.57
C LYS A 623 -26.15 17.84 -32.48
N TYR A 624 -26.42 18.78 -31.58
CA TYR A 624 -27.43 18.59 -30.55
C TYR A 624 -28.85 18.58 -31.13
N THR A 625 -29.17 19.45 -32.10
CA THR A 625 -30.42 19.45 -32.87
C THR A 625 -30.63 18.10 -33.56
N ALA A 626 -29.60 17.54 -34.19
CA ALA A 626 -29.66 16.23 -34.82
C ALA A 626 -29.94 15.14 -33.78
N PHE A 627 -29.24 15.16 -32.65
CA PHE A 627 -29.46 14.19 -31.57
C PHE A 627 -30.88 14.22 -30.99
N ILE A 628 -31.44 15.39 -30.66
CA ILE A 628 -32.79 15.48 -30.07
C ILE A 628 -33.91 15.22 -31.08
N ASN A 629 -33.62 15.29 -32.39
CA ASN A 629 -34.58 15.02 -33.47
C ASN A 629 -34.40 13.62 -34.12
N ASP A 630 -33.34 12.90 -33.77
CA ASP A 630 -33.08 11.53 -34.22
C ASP A 630 -34.25 10.61 -33.84
N GLU A 631 -34.72 9.75 -34.77
CA GLU A 631 -35.89 8.90 -34.54
C GLU A 631 -35.75 7.99 -33.30
N LYS A 632 -34.53 7.55 -32.98
CA LYS A 632 -34.23 6.72 -31.82
C LYS A 632 -34.38 7.49 -30.51
N TYR A 633 -33.96 8.76 -30.50
CA TYR A 633 -33.83 9.56 -29.29
C TYR A 633 -34.95 10.59 -29.09
N LYS A 634 -35.63 11.05 -30.16
CA LYS A 634 -36.65 12.11 -30.16
C LYS A 634 -37.79 11.89 -29.17
N LYS A 635 -38.23 10.63 -28.98
CA LYS A 635 -39.25 10.27 -27.98
C LYS A 635 -38.86 10.65 -26.55
N TYR A 636 -37.56 10.75 -26.30
CA TYR A 636 -36.99 11.21 -25.05
C TYR A 636 -36.72 12.71 -25.06
N PHE A 637 -37.29 13.54 -25.92
CA PHE A 637 -37.11 15.00 -25.86
C PHE A 637 -38.39 15.79 -26.17
N ILE A 638 -39.56 15.11 -26.24
CA ILE A 638 -40.90 15.66 -26.49
C ILE A 638 -41.29 16.74 -25.47
N SER A 639 -41.94 17.81 -25.93
CA SER A 639 -42.43 18.90 -25.08
C SER A 639 -43.62 18.48 -24.20
N ASN A 640 -43.86 19.19 -23.11
CA ASN A 640 -45.01 18.91 -22.23
C ASN A 640 -46.36 19.14 -22.95
N GLU A 641 -46.44 20.05 -23.91
CA GLU A 641 -47.64 20.32 -24.71
C GLU A 641 -47.92 19.20 -25.71
N GLU A 642 -46.88 18.73 -26.40
CA GLU A 642 -46.99 17.61 -27.35
C GLU A 642 -47.34 16.30 -26.61
N LEU A 643 -46.78 16.09 -25.41
CA LEU A 643 -47.17 14.98 -24.54
C LEU A 643 -48.62 15.10 -24.08
N TRP A 644 -49.13 16.32 -23.82
CA TRP A 644 -50.52 16.55 -23.45
C TRP A 644 -51.46 16.20 -24.61
N HIS A 645 -51.16 16.66 -25.83
CA HIS A 645 -51.94 16.35 -27.03
C HIS A 645 -51.96 14.86 -27.34
N ASN A 646 -50.82 14.17 -27.25
CA ASN A 646 -50.75 12.72 -27.46
C ASN A 646 -51.62 11.96 -26.46
N ASN A 647 -51.60 12.36 -25.18
CA ASN A 647 -52.46 11.74 -24.16
C ASN A 647 -53.95 12.05 -24.37
N PHE A 648 -54.28 13.28 -24.78
CA PHE A 648 -55.64 13.70 -25.10
C PHE A 648 -56.25 12.87 -26.24
N GLU A 649 -55.53 12.69 -27.35
CA GLU A 649 -55.98 11.88 -28.49
C GLU A 649 -56.10 10.39 -28.14
N ASN A 650 -55.17 9.86 -27.34
CA ASN A 650 -55.26 8.48 -26.85
C ASN A 650 -56.53 8.23 -26.01
N ILE A 651 -56.95 9.21 -25.21
CA ILE A 651 -58.17 9.12 -24.41
C ILE A 651 -59.41 9.21 -25.29
N LYS A 652 -59.42 10.15 -26.24
CA LYS A 652 -60.52 10.30 -27.19
C LYS A 652 -60.73 9.02 -28.00
N LYS A 653 -59.64 8.45 -28.52
CA LYS A 653 -59.64 7.15 -29.21
C LYS A 653 -60.14 6.02 -28.31
N TYR A 654 -59.68 5.95 -27.05
CA TYR A 654 -60.14 4.92 -26.12
C TYR A 654 -61.66 5.02 -25.84
N ILE A 655 -62.20 6.22 -25.64
CA ILE A 655 -63.63 6.40 -25.39
C ILE A 655 -64.43 6.04 -26.65
N ASP A 656 -63.95 6.41 -27.82
CA ASP A 656 -64.58 6.09 -29.11
C ASP A 656 -64.58 4.57 -29.38
N ASP A 657 -63.48 3.88 -29.08
CA ASP A 657 -63.35 2.43 -29.31
C ASP A 657 -64.13 1.60 -28.29
N THR A 658 -64.19 2.05 -27.03
CA THR A 658 -64.72 1.22 -25.91
C THR A 658 -66.08 1.66 -25.40
N ASN A 659 -66.57 2.83 -25.81
CA ASN A 659 -67.75 3.49 -25.25
C ASN A 659 -67.70 3.65 -23.71
N LYS A 660 -66.51 3.74 -23.11
CA LYS A 660 -66.30 3.86 -21.66
C LYS A 660 -65.17 4.83 -21.34
N LEU A 661 -65.25 5.50 -20.19
CA LEU A 661 -64.15 6.30 -19.66
C LEU A 661 -63.02 5.38 -19.12
N PRO A 662 -61.73 5.72 -19.29
CA PRO A 662 -60.63 4.96 -18.68
C PRO A 662 -60.78 4.88 -17.15
N SER A 663 -60.90 3.66 -16.63
CA SER A 663 -61.08 3.40 -15.19
C SER A 663 -59.82 2.82 -14.56
N ILE A 664 -59.56 3.13 -13.28
CA ILE A 664 -58.49 2.51 -12.48
C ILE A 664 -58.76 0.99 -12.32
N SER A 665 -58.29 0.19 -13.27
CA SER A 665 -58.31 -1.27 -13.23
C SER A 665 -56.89 -1.78 -12.98
N LYS A 666 -56.73 -2.82 -12.14
CA LYS A 666 -55.42 -3.35 -11.74
C LYS A 666 -54.66 -4.11 -12.85
N ILE A 667 -55.29 -4.32 -14.01
CA ILE A 667 -54.81 -5.29 -15.02
C ILE A 667 -54.10 -4.62 -16.19
N ASN A 668 -54.38 -3.35 -16.50
CA ASN A 668 -53.78 -2.66 -17.64
C ASN A 668 -53.18 -1.32 -17.22
N GLU A 669 -51.85 -1.27 -17.22
CA GLU A 669 -51.08 -0.11 -16.79
C GLU A 669 -51.35 1.13 -17.66
N ASN A 670 -51.59 0.97 -18.96
CA ASN A 670 -51.91 2.08 -19.85
C ASN A 670 -53.28 2.71 -19.50
N ILE A 671 -54.30 1.88 -19.23
CA ILE A 671 -55.63 2.38 -18.84
C ILE A 671 -55.58 3.10 -17.49
N ARG A 672 -54.77 2.60 -16.55
CA ARG A 672 -54.54 3.25 -15.25
C ARG A 672 -53.89 4.62 -15.41
N THR A 673 -52.87 4.73 -16.26
CA THR A 673 -52.18 5.98 -16.56
C THR A 673 -53.11 6.99 -17.20
N MET A 674 -53.94 6.57 -18.16
CA MET A 674 -54.98 7.42 -18.77
C MET A 674 -56.00 7.91 -17.72
N SER A 675 -56.44 7.04 -16.81
CA SER A 675 -57.41 7.38 -15.75
C SER A 675 -56.86 8.41 -14.76
N HIS A 676 -55.61 8.24 -14.30
CA HIS A 676 -54.95 9.24 -13.45
C HIS A 676 -54.72 10.56 -14.19
N TRP A 677 -54.37 10.50 -15.47
CA TRP A 677 -54.17 11.70 -16.28
C TRP A 677 -55.48 12.50 -16.42
N ILE A 678 -56.63 11.86 -16.68
CA ILE A 678 -57.95 12.51 -16.74
C ILE A 678 -58.31 13.18 -15.40
N SER A 679 -58.08 12.51 -14.28
CA SER A 679 -58.34 13.06 -12.94
C SER A 679 -57.50 14.31 -12.67
N ASN A 680 -56.22 14.28 -13.06
CA ASN A 680 -55.33 15.43 -12.98
C ASN A 680 -55.80 16.56 -13.91
N GLN A 681 -56.26 16.26 -15.13
CA GLN A 681 -56.78 17.27 -16.05
C GLN A 681 -58.06 17.94 -15.52
N HIS A 682 -59.02 17.19 -14.96
CA HIS A 682 -60.19 17.78 -14.32
C HIS A 682 -59.83 18.70 -13.14
N THR A 683 -58.86 18.29 -12.33
CA THR A 683 -58.36 19.09 -11.21
C THR A 683 -57.66 20.36 -11.69
N ASN A 684 -56.82 20.25 -12.72
CA ASN A 684 -56.09 21.36 -13.32
C ASN A 684 -57.02 22.32 -14.06
N TYR A 685 -58.07 21.81 -14.74
CA TYR A 685 -59.11 22.57 -15.42
C TYR A 685 -59.96 23.37 -14.43
N LYS A 686 -60.43 22.73 -13.35
CA LYS A 686 -61.23 23.41 -12.30
C LYS A 686 -60.45 24.53 -11.60
N LEU A 687 -59.14 24.37 -11.44
CA LEU A 687 -58.26 25.31 -10.71
C LEU A 687 -57.44 26.23 -11.64
N LYS A 688 -57.57 26.09 -12.97
CA LYS A 688 -56.78 26.78 -14.01
C LYS A 688 -55.26 26.82 -13.72
N LYS A 689 -54.64 25.64 -13.50
CA LYS A 689 -53.21 25.49 -13.11
C LYS A 689 -52.42 24.54 -14.03
N GLU A 690 -51.09 24.56 -13.95
CA GLU A 690 -50.18 23.76 -14.78
C GLU A 690 -50.38 24.03 -16.29
N ILE A 691 -50.46 22.97 -17.11
CA ILE A 691 -50.71 23.03 -18.56
C ILE A 691 -52.03 23.75 -18.91
N MET A 692 -53.01 23.77 -18.00
CA MET A 692 -54.31 24.44 -18.18
C MET A 692 -54.23 25.96 -18.00
N ARG A 693 -53.02 26.53 -17.81
CA ARG A 693 -52.76 27.97 -17.97
C ARG A 693 -52.68 28.38 -19.45
N ASN A 694 -52.36 27.44 -20.34
CA ASN A 694 -52.40 27.66 -21.78
C ASN A 694 -53.88 27.69 -22.23
N GLN A 695 -54.30 28.81 -22.82
CA GLN A 695 -55.70 29.07 -23.16
C GLN A 695 -56.22 28.13 -24.26
N GLU A 696 -55.40 27.78 -25.26
CA GLU A 696 -55.81 26.85 -26.32
C GLU A 696 -56.08 25.43 -25.80
N ILE A 697 -55.26 24.96 -24.86
CA ILE A 697 -55.42 23.66 -24.20
C ILE A 697 -56.68 23.65 -23.33
N TYR A 698 -56.95 24.75 -22.63
CA TYR A 698 -58.14 24.92 -21.79
C TYR A 698 -59.43 24.85 -22.62
N ASP A 699 -59.46 25.55 -23.76
CA ASP A 699 -60.64 25.60 -24.63
C ASP A 699 -60.91 24.25 -25.30
N LYS A 700 -59.87 23.56 -25.79
CA LYS A 700 -59.97 22.19 -26.32
C LYS A 700 -60.52 21.19 -25.30
N TRP A 701 -60.11 21.28 -24.03
CA TRP A 701 -60.64 20.42 -22.97
C TRP A 701 -62.11 20.72 -22.65
N THR A 702 -62.51 22.00 -22.73
CA THR A 702 -63.88 22.47 -22.48
C THR A 702 -64.86 21.93 -23.53
N GLU A 703 -64.48 22.02 -24.80
CA GLU A 703 -65.27 21.49 -25.92
C GLU A 703 -65.49 19.97 -25.78
N PHE A 704 -64.42 19.25 -25.40
CA PHE A 704 -64.47 17.80 -25.23
C PHE A 704 -65.51 17.36 -24.19
N ILE A 705 -65.51 17.95 -22.99
CA ILE A 705 -66.39 17.53 -21.89
C ILE A 705 -67.86 17.97 -22.05
N THR A 706 -68.14 18.96 -22.91
CA THR A 706 -69.48 19.53 -23.11
C THR A 706 -70.21 19.01 -24.36
N SER A 707 -69.48 18.40 -25.30
CA SER A 707 -70.04 17.85 -26.54
C SER A 707 -71.12 16.76 -26.31
N GLU A 708 -72.15 16.70 -27.16
CA GLU A 708 -73.23 15.71 -27.04
C GLU A 708 -72.74 14.27 -27.05
N LYS A 709 -71.67 13.98 -27.82
CA LYS A 709 -71.05 12.66 -27.92
C LYS A 709 -70.44 12.21 -26.59
N TYR A 710 -69.78 13.12 -25.86
CA TYR A 710 -69.00 12.77 -24.66
C TYR A 710 -69.68 13.17 -23.34
N LYS A 711 -70.66 14.08 -23.33
CA LYS A 711 -71.36 14.62 -22.14
C LYS A 711 -71.94 13.54 -21.21
N LYS A 712 -72.44 12.43 -21.76
CA LYS A 712 -72.97 11.30 -20.97
C LYS A 712 -71.93 10.64 -20.06
N TYR A 713 -70.64 10.80 -20.36
CA TYR A 713 -69.55 10.28 -19.54
C TYR A 713 -69.13 11.24 -18.42
N PHE A 714 -69.76 12.43 -18.36
CA PHE A 714 -69.48 13.51 -17.42
C PHE A 714 -70.78 13.99 -16.71
N MET A 715 -71.82 13.14 -16.57
CA MET A 715 -73.14 13.44 -15.96
C MET A 715 -73.11 13.84 -14.48
N SER A 716 -74.21 14.49 -14.01
CA SER A 716 -74.39 14.92 -12.62
C SER A 716 -74.70 13.76 -11.65
N ASN A 717 -74.32 13.91 -10.39
CA ASN A 717 -74.51 12.87 -9.36
C ASN A 717 -75.99 12.62 -8.99
N GLU A 718 -76.89 13.59 -9.21
CA GLU A 718 -78.32 13.50 -8.84
C GLU A 718 -79.12 12.62 -9.79
N ASP A 719 -78.86 12.74 -11.09
CA ASP A 719 -79.48 11.93 -12.13
C ASP A 719 -79.07 10.45 -12.03
N GLU A 720 -77.80 10.20 -11.71
CA GLU A 720 -77.28 8.85 -11.53
C GLU A 720 -77.90 8.15 -10.30
N TRP A 721 -78.20 8.90 -9.24
CA TRP A 721 -78.79 8.38 -8.01
C TRP A 721 -80.24 7.92 -8.18
N ASN A 722 -81.07 8.74 -8.84
CA ASN A 722 -82.48 8.41 -9.06
C ASN A 722 -82.66 7.15 -9.93
N ASN A 723 -81.81 6.97 -10.94
CA ASN A 723 -81.85 5.77 -11.79
C ASN A 723 -81.55 4.49 -11.01
N LYS A 724 -80.51 4.51 -10.15
CA LYS A 724 -80.11 3.38 -9.31
C LYS A 724 -81.14 3.05 -8.22
N PHE A 725 -81.76 4.07 -7.62
CA PHE A 725 -82.80 3.91 -6.61
C PHE A 725 -83.97 3.07 -7.12
N ASN A 726 -84.39 3.31 -8.37
CA ASN A 726 -85.48 2.57 -9.01
C ASN A 726 -85.10 1.12 -9.35
N GLU A 727 -83.84 0.86 -9.70
CA GLU A 727 -83.35 -0.52 -9.91
C GLU A 727 -83.39 -1.36 -8.64
N VAL A 728 -83.04 -0.78 -7.48
CA VAL A 728 -83.11 -1.48 -6.18
C VAL A 728 -84.54 -1.89 -5.87
N LYS A 729 -85.51 -0.98 -6.01
CA LYS A 729 -86.93 -1.27 -5.77
C LYS A 729 -87.41 -2.43 -6.65
N LYS A 730 -87.16 -2.37 -7.96
CA LYS A 730 -87.49 -3.44 -8.91
C LYS A 730 -86.86 -4.78 -8.54
N TYR A 731 -85.62 -4.77 -8.03
CA TYR A 731 -84.94 -6.01 -7.65
C TYR A 731 -85.57 -6.67 -6.41
N ILE A 732 -85.82 -5.89 -5.35
CA ILE A 732 -86.38 -6.43 -4.11
C ILE A 732 -87.80 -6.96 -4.38
N ASP A 733 -88.59 -6.23 -5.17
CA ASP A 733 -89.93 -6.65 -5.57
C ASP A 733 -89.93 -7.97 -6.34
N LYS A 734 -88.95 -8.18 -7.21
CA LYS A 734 -88.86 -9.40 -8.01
C LYS A 734 -88.30 -10.60 -7.24
N ASN A 735 -87.36 -10.40 -6.32
CA ASN A 735 -86.54 -11.49 -5.77
C ASN A 735 -86.78 -11.78 -4.28
N GLY A 736 -87.55 -10.95 -3.57
CA GLY A 736 -87.87 -11.17 -2.16
C GLY A 736 -86.64 -11.22 -1.25
N LYS A 737 -85.54 -10.55 -1.63
CA LYS A 737 -84.30 -10.40 -0.86
C LYS A 737 -83.59 -9.11 -1.25
N ARG A 738 -82.78 -8.54 -0.34
CA ARG A 738 -81.95 -7.38 -0.70
C ARG A 738 -80.88 -7.76 -1.73
N PRO A 739 -80.58 -6.90 -2.71
CA PRO A 739 -79.44 -7.11 -3.60
C PRO A 739 -78.16 -7.11 -2.76
N SER A 740 -77.39 -8.18 -2.84
CA SER A 740 -76.16 -8.33 -2.07
C SER A 740 -75.00 -7.66 -2.80
N GLU A 741 -74.18 -6.90 -2.09
CA GLU A 741 -72.91 -6.38 -2.62
C GLU A 741 -71.88 -7.47 -2.92
N GLU A 742 -72.17 -8.71 -2.50
CA GLU A 742 -71.37 -9.91 -2.73
C GLU A 742 -71.97 -10.86 -3.78
N ASP A 743 -73.04 -10.46 -4.48
CA ASP A 743 -73.71 -11.32 -5.45
C ASP A 743 -72.79 -11.74 -6.62
N LYS A 744 -73.02 -12.94 -7.18
CA LYS A 744 -72.26 -13.47 -8.32
C LYS A 744 -72.66 -12.81 -9.64
N ILE A 745 -73.93 -12.37 -9.75
CA ILE A 745 -74.42 -11.67 -10.92
C ILE A 745 -73.99 -10.20 -10.82
N ILE A 746 -73.18 -9.76 -11.79
CA ILE A 746 -72.50 -8.45 -11.79
C ILE A 746 -73.48 -7.30 -11.57
N ASN A 747 -74.64 -7.29 -12.25
CA ASN A 747 -75.62 -6.23 -12.11
C ASN A 747 -76.24 -6.18 -10.69
N ILE A 748 -76.56 -7.34 -10.11
CA ILE A 748 -77.09 -7.41 -8.74
C ILE A 748 -76.05 -6.93 -7.73
N LYS A 749 -74.79 -7.31 -7.94
CA LYS A 749 -73.66 -6.89 -7.11
C LYS A 749 -73.46 -5.38 -7.11
N ILE A 750 -73.58 -4.76 -8.28
CA ILE A 750 -73.48 -3.31 -8.47
C ILE A 750 -74.60 -2.60 -7.73
N ILE A 751 -75.83 -3.09 -7.87
CA ILE A 751 -77.02 -2.55 -7.19
C ILE A 751 -76.89 -2.72 -5.66
N GLY A 752 -76.39 -3.88 -5.19
CA GLY A 752 -76.18 -4.16 -3.78
C GLY A 752 -75.13 -3.26 -3.13
N LYS A 753 -74.00 -3.01 -3.81
CA LYS A 753 -72.97 -2.06 -3.34
C LYS A 753 -73.51 -0.64 -3.23
N TRP A 754 -74.33 -0.23 -4.20
CA TRP A 754 -74.97 1.07 -4.18
C TRP A 754 -75.96 1.19 -3.01
N LEU A 755 -76.79 0.18 -2.78
CA LEU A 755 -77.73 0.10 -1.65
C LEU A 755 -77.03 0.23 -0.29
N THR A 756 -75.91 -0.50 -0.07
CA THR A 756 -75.11 -0.39 1.17
C THR A 756 -74.60 1.03 1.37
N ARG A 757 -74.07 1.67 0.31
CA ARG A 757 -73.52 3.02 0.38
C ARG A 757 -74.59 4.05 0.74
N GLN A 758 -75.79 3.92 0.17
CA GLN A 758 -76.89 4.82 0.50
C GLN A 758 -77.37 4.65 1.94
N GLY A 759 -77.40 3.42 2.48
CA GLY A 759 -77.70 3.19 3.90
C GLY A 759 -76.70 3.86 4.85
N ILE A 760 -75.43 3.97 4.47
CA ILE A 760 -74.39 4.69 5.22
C ILE A 760 -74.61 6.19 5.12
N ASN A 761 -74.74 6.71 3.89
CA ASN A 761 -74.93 8.15 3.63
C ASN A 761 -76.20 8.69 4.30
N TYR A 762 -77.25 7.87 4.38
CA TYR A 762 -78.49 8.19 5.07
C TYR A 762 -78.26 8.37 6.58
N LYS A 763 -77.52 7.45 7.23
CA LYS A 763 -77.22 7.58 8.67
C LYS A 763 -76.35 8.80 8.99
N SER A 764 -75.46 9.19 8.10
CA SER A 764 -74.56 10.34 8.31
C SER A 764 -75.07 11.67 7.74
N LYS A 765 -76.16 11.71 6.96
CA LYS A 765 -76.62 12.89 6.19
C LYS A 765 -75.51 13.48 5.30
N GLU A 766 -74.80 12.63 4.56
CA GLU A 766 -73.64 13.04 3.74
C GLU A 766 -73.82 12.79 2.23
N TYR A 767 -72.95 13.42 1.43
CA TYR A 767 -72.99 13.38 -0.03
C TYR A 767 -74.34 13.83 -0.58
N ILE A 768 -74.96 13.00 -1.41
CA ILE A 768 -76.26 13.25 -2.01
C ILE A 768 -77.42 13.19 -1.01
N MET A 769 -77.22 12.56 0.16
CA MET A 769 -78.18 12.56 1.28
C MET A 769 -78.18 13.89 2.06
N LYS A 770 -77.38 14.89 1.65
CA LYS A 770 -77.53 16.28 2.08
C LYS A 770 -78.70 16.99 1.39
N ASN A 771 -79.11 16.48 0.23
CA ASN A 771 -80.30 16.96 -0.48
C ASN A 771 -81.53 16.41 0.27
N SER A 772 -82.40 17.31 0.75
CA SER A 772 -83.58 16.98 1.55
C SER A 772 -84.52 16.01 0.84
N ASP A 773 -84.77 16.21 -0.45
CA ASP A 773 -85.76 15.46 -1.22
C ASP A 773 -85.32 14.01 -1.44
N ILE A 774 -84.01 13.79 -1.53
CA ILE A 774 -83.41 12.46 -1.66
C ILE A 774 -83.41 11.71 -0.32
N TYR A 775 -83.16 12.44 0.78
CA TYR A 775 -83.16 11.87 2.13
C TYR A 775 -84.55 11.36 2.53
N ASP A 776 -85.59 12.14 2.26
CA ASP A 776 -86.97 11.78 2.61
C ASP A 776 -87.47 10.55 1.82
N LYS A 777 -87.19 10.51 0.51
CA LYS A 777 -87.48 9.34 -0.35
C LYS A 777 -86.82 8.05 0.13
N TRP A 778 -85.62 8.13 0.70
CA TRP A 778 -84.92 6.97 1.25
C TRP A 778 -85.52 6.50 2.58
N THR A 779 -85.91 7.45 3.45
CA THR A 779 -86.54 7.18 4.75
C THR A 779 -87.82 6.35 4.61
N GLU A 780 -88.68 6.75 3.68
CA GLU A 780 -89.95 6.06 3.39
C GLU A 780 -89.71 4.61 2.91
N PHE A 781 -88.66 4.40 2.12
CA PHE A 781 -88.34 3.09 1.55
C PHE A 781 -87.98 2.05 2.62
N ILE A 782 -87.09 2.39 3.57
CA ILE A 782 -86.56 1.42 4.55
C ILE A 782 -87.50 1.15 5.72
N THR A 783 -88.46 2.03 5.98
CA THR A 783 -89.42 1.90 7.10
C THR A 783 -90.74 1.25 6.71
N SER A 784 -91.04 1.16 5.40
CA SER A 784 -92.26 0.52 4.91
C SER A 784 -92.40 -0.94 5.32
N GLU A 785 -93.64 -1.37 5.63
CA GLU A 785 -93.95 -2.77 5.99
C GLU A 785 -93.48 -3.77 4.95
N LYS A 786 -93.53 -3.39 3.66
CA LYS A 786 -93.11 -4.22 2.53
C LYS A 786 -91.61 -4.55 2.57
N TYR A 787 -90.76 -3.62 3.00
CA TYR A 787 -89.30 -3.77 2.89
C TYR A 787 -88.55 -3.92 4.22
N LYS A 788 -89.14 -3.60 5.38
CA LYS A 788 -88.51 -3.59 6.72
C LYS A 788 -87.71 -4.86 7.09
N LYS A 789 -88.24 -6.06 6.79
CA LYS A 789 -87.60 -7.35 7.12
C LYS A 789 -86.23 -7.58 6.45
N TYR A 790 -85.90 -6.82 5.40
CA TYR A 790 -84.62 -6.92 4.69
C TYR A 790 -83.53 -6.01 5.28
N PHE A 791 -83.84 -5.31 6.38
CA PHE A 791 -82.99 -4.31 7.01
C PHE A 791 -82.85 -4.50 8.55
N MET A 792 -82.94 -5.74 9.07
CA MET A 792 -82.76 -6.09 10.51
C MET A 792 -81.36 -5.73 11.06
N SER A 793 -81.23 -5.64 12.39
CA SER A 793 -80.02 -5.13 13.08
C SER A 793 -78.95 -6.20 13.33
N ASN A 794 -77.69 -5.76 13.49
CA ASN A 794 -76.54 -6.65 13.69
C ASN A 794 -76.52 -7.34 15.08
N ASP A 795 -77.21 -6.77 16.06
CA ASP A 795 -77.22 -7.21 17.47
C ASP A 795 -77.97 -8.53 17.65
N GLU A 796 -79.05 -8.72 16.88
CA GLU A 796 -79.81 -9.97 16.84
C GLU A 796 -79.02 -11.09 16.18
N GLU A 797 -78.28 -10.80 15.10
CA GLU A 797 -77.46 -11.77 14.38
C GLU A 797 -76.28 -12.26 15.24
N TRP A 798 -75.66 -11.37 16.01
CA TRP A 798 -74.51 -11.67 16.87
C TRP A 798 -74.83 -12.67 17.99
N ASN A 799 -75.96 -12.45 18.67
CA ASN A 799 -76.37 -13.30 19.80
C ASN A 799 -76.60 -14.76 19.38
N ASN A 800 -77.09 -14.99 18.17
CA ASN A 800 -77.29 -16.34 17.64
C ASN A 800 -75.96 -17.08 17.44
N LYS A 801 -74.94 -16.43 16.86
CA LYS A 801 -73.63 -17.03 16.62
C LYS A 801 -72.79 -17.24 17.89
N PHE A 802 -72.92 -16.35 18.87
CA PHE A 802 -72.29 -16.51 20.19
C PHE A 802 -72.66 -17.86 20.86
N ASN A 803 -73.94 -18.23 20.79
CA ASN A 803 -74.43 -19.48 21.40
C ASN A 803 -73.91 -20.74 20.68
N GLU A 804 -73.72 -20.70 19.36
CA GLU A 804 -73.14 -21.82 18.60
C GLU A 804 -71.67 -22.09 18.99
N VAL A 805 -70.88 -21.03 19.20
CA VAL A 805 -69.47 -21.14 19.63
C VAL A 805 -69.35 -21.80 20.99
N LYS A 806 -70.19 -21.39 21.95
CA LYS A 806 -70.19 -21.94 23.30
C LYS A 806 -70.44 -23.45 23.28
N LYS A 807 -71.47 -23.88 22.54
CA LYS A 807 -71.79 -25.30 22.33
C LYS A 807 -70.63 -26.08 21.69
N TYR A 808 -69.89 -25.49 20.76
CA TYR A 808 -68.76 -26.15 20.12
C TYR A 808 -67.60 -26.41 21.11
N ILE A 809 -67.19 -25.40 21.87
CA ILE A 809 -66.05 -25.50 22.79
C ILE A 809 -66.35 -26.49 23.92
N ASP A 810 -67.57 -26.46 24.43
CA ASP A 810 -68.06 -27.41 25.43
C ASP A 810 -68.00 -28.86 24.97
N LYS A 811 -68.22 -29.11 23.67
CA LYS A 811 -68.20 -30.45 23.10
C LYS A 811 -66.79 -30.95 22.75
N ASN A 812 -65.90 -30.08 22.28
CA ASN A 812 -64.64 -30.50 21.64
C ASN A 812 -63.36 -30.23 22.45
N ASN A 813 -63.46 -29.56 23.61
CA ASN A 813 -62.31 -29.19 24.44
C ASN A 813 -61.20 -28.45 23.67
N ASN A 814 -61.56 -27.75 22.60
CA ASN A 814 -60.67 -26.89 21.83
C ASN A 814 -61.47 -25.73 21.22
N LYS A 815 -60.77 -24.64 20.88
CA LYS A 815 -61.39 -23.55 20.11
C LYS A 815 -61.57 -23.94 18.65
N PRO A 816 -62.69 -23.61 18.01
CA PRO A 816 -62.86 -23.85 16.59
C PRO A 816 -61.82 -23.05 15.81
N SER A 817 -61.17 -23.70 14.84
CA SER A 817 -60.09 -23.11 14.06
C SER A 817 -60.60 -22.59 12.72
N GLY A 818 -60.28 -21.33 12.39
CA GLY A 818 -60.54 -20.76 11.06
C GLY A 818 -59.79 -21.44 9.90
N LYS A 819 -58.90 -22.40 10.20
CA LYS A 819 -58.20 -23.26 9.25
C LYS A 819 -58.74 -24.70 9.22
N ASN A 820 -59.84 -25.02 9.93
CA ASN A 820 -60.41 -26.36 9.95
C ASN A 820 -60.98 -26.76 8.57
N LYS A 821 -60.95 -28.05 8.23
CA LYS A 821 -61.50 -28.62 7.00
C LYS A 821 -63.04 -28.66 7.01
N ASN A 822 -63.67 -28.84 8.18
CA ASN A 822 -65.13 -28.79 8.32
C ASN A 822 -65.64 -27.36 8.16
N LYS A 823 -66.62 -27.16 7.27
CA LYS A 823 -67.13 -25.84 6.88
C LYS A 823 -67.77 -25.08 8.04
N ASP A 824 -68.53 -25.75 8.90
CA ASP A 824 -69.22 -25.11 10.02
C ASP A 824 -68.24 -24.72 11.13
N THR A 825 -67.30 -25.61 11.46
CA THR A 825 -66.22 -25.31 12.42
C THR A 825 -65.32 -24.17 11.93
N LYS A 826 -65.06 -24.10 10.63
CA LYS A 826 -64.27 -23.03 10.01
C LYS A 826 -64.98 -21.68 10.09
N ILE A 827 -66.31 -21.65 9.89
CA ILE A 827 -67.14 -20.45 10.03
C ILE A 827 -67.10 -19.95 11.48
N LEU A 828 -67.31 -20.84 12.46
CA LEU A 828 -67.23 -20.51 13.89
C LEU A 828 -65.84 -20.00 14.28
N GLY A 829 -64.78 -20.64 13.80
CA GLY A 829 -63.41 -20.23 14.11
C GLY A 829 -63.02 -18.88 13.52
N ARG A 830 -63.51 -18.54 12.32
CA ARG A 830 -63.35 -17.20 11.74
C ARG A 830 -64.15 -16.15 12.50
N TRP A 831 -65.38 -16.49 12.88
CA TRP A 831 -66.24 -15.60 13.64
C TRP A 831 -65.63 -15.25 15.01
N ILE A 832 -65.06 -16.22 15.74
CA ILE A 832 -64.32 -15.96 17.00
C ILE A 832 -63.14 -14.99 16.77
N SER A 833 -62.35 -15.21 15.71
CA SER A 833 -61.22 -14.33 15.40
C SER A 833 -61.67 -12.89 15.18
N THR A 834 -62.79 -12.69 14.48
CA THR A 834 -63.41 -11.38 14.29
C THR A 834 -63.85 -10.77 15.62
N GLN A 835 -64.48 -11.56 16.50
CA GLN A 835 -64.92 -11.06 17.81
C GLN A 835 -63.76 -10.69 18.74
N GLN A 836 -62.65 -11.45 18.74
CA GLN A 836 -61.47 -11.11 19.53
C GLN A 836 -60.82 -9.79 19.07
N THR A 837 -60.77 -9.53 17.77
CA THR A 837 -60.28 -8.25 17.23
C THR A 837 -61.22 -7.12 17.64
N ASN A 838 -62.53 -7.27 17.39
CA ASN A 838 -63.53 -6.25 17.72
C ASN A 838 -63.60 -5.97 19.22
N TYR A 839 -63.38 -6.97 20.07
CA TYR A 839 -63.35 -6.82 21.53
C TYR A 839 -62.14 -5.98 21.98
N LYS A 840 -60.95 -6.25 21.43
CA LYS A 840 -59.74 -5.49 21.77
C LYS A 840 -59.80 -4.03 21.33
N SER A 841 -60.37 -3.75 20.16
CA SER A 841 -60.53 -2.38 19.67
C SER A 841 -61.81 -1.70 20.15
N LYS A 842 -62.72 -2.43 20.82
CA LYS A 842 -64.06 -1.98 21.20
C LYS A 842 -64.84 -1.41 20.00
N GLU A 843 -64.82 -2.13 18.88
CA GLU A 843 -65.37 -1.72 17.59
C GLU A 843 -66.54 -2.58 17.10
N TYR A 844 -67.26 -2.10 16.09
CA TYR A 844 -68.44 -2.73 15.52
C TYR A 844 -69.49 -3.08 16.59
N ILE A 845 -69.86 -4.36 16.68
CA ILE A 845 -70.85 -4.86 17.61
C ILE A 845 -70.40 -4.81 19.08
N MET A 846 -69.08 -4.80 19.32
CA MET A 846 -68.48 -4.70 20.66
C MET A 846 -68.51 -3.27 21.22
N LYS A 847 -69.10 -2.31 20.49
CA LYS A 847 -69.46 -0.99 21.02
C LYS A 847 -70.71 -1.05 21.90
N ASN A 848 -71.58 -2.03 21.68
CA ASN A 848 -72.74 -2.29 22.53
C ASN A 848 -72.22 -2.87 23.87
N SER A 849 -72.50 -2.17 24.97
CA SER A 849 -72.04 -2.53 26.32
C SER A 849 -72.47 -3.94 26.72
N ASP A 850 -73.71 -4.32 26.41
CA ASP A 850 -74.28 -5.61 26.83
C ASP A 850 -73.60 -6.78 26.12
N ILE A 851 -73.27 -6.60 24.83
CA ILE A 851 -72.54 -7.58 24.03
C ILE A 851 -71.08 -7.67 24.49
N TYR A 852 -70.45 -6.54 24.79
CA TYR A 852 -69.07 -6.46 25.29
C TYR A 852 -68.91 -7.18 26.64
N ASP A 853 -69.82 -6.93 27.58
CA ASP A 853 -69.78 -7.53 28.91
C ASP A 853 -70.01 -9.05 28.82
N LYS A 854 -70.98 -9.48 28.01
CA LYS A 854 -71.27 -10.90 27.77
C LYS A 854 -70.10 -11.65 27.14
N TRP A 855 -69.37 -11.02 26.22
CA TRP A 855 -68.13 -11.57 25.67
C TRP A 855 -66.98 -11.59 26.70
N THR A 856 -66.85 -10.54 27.51
CA THR A 856 -65.84 -10.44 28.59
C THR A 856 -65.95 -11.60 29.56
N VAL A 857 -67.15 -11.86 30.09
CA VAL A 857 -67.41 -12.97 31.02
C VAL A 857 -67.06 -14.32 30.40
N PHE A 858 -67.35 -14.50 29.11
CA PHE A 858 -67.07 -15.75 28.42
C PHE A 858 -65.56 -16.06 28.35
N ILE A 859 -64.74 -15.09 27.96
CA ILE A 859 -63.30 -15.32 27.74
C ILE A 859 -62.47 -15.33 29.04
N THR A 860 -62.96 -14.74 30.13
CA THR A 860 -62.26 -14.68 31.43
C THR A 860 -62.60 -15.83 32.38
N SER A 861 -63.71 -16.53 32.14
CA SER A 861 -64.12 -17.67 32.98
C SER A 861 -63.08 -18.79 33.02
N GLU A 862 -62.90 -19.43 34.17
CA GLU A 862 -61.93 -20.53 34.37
C GLU A 862 -62.06 -21.66 33.34
N LYS A 863 -63.32 -21.96 32.94
CA LYS A 863 -63.62 -23.02 31.97
C LYS A 863 -63.04 -22.72 30.57
N TYR A 864 -63.05 -21.47 30.13
CA TYR A 864 -62.68 -21.11 28.75
C TYR A 864 -61.36 -20.33 28.63
N LYS A 865 -60.87 -19.71 29.72
CA LYS A 865 -59.67 -18.84 29.75
C LYS A 865 -58.46 -19.43 29.02
N LYS A 866 -58.18 -20.73 29.21
CA LYS A 866 -57.03 -21.41 28.57
C LYS A 866 -57.06 -21.41 27.03
N TYR A 867 -58.22 -21.21 26.40
CA TYR A 867 -58.35 -21.17 24.93
C TYR A 867 -58.21 -19.74 24.36
N PHE A 868 -58.22 -18.71 25.21
CA PHE A 868 -58.25 -17.31 24.83
C PHE A 868 -57.06 -16.49 25.37
N MET A 869 -56.04 -17.14 25.95
CA MET A 869 -54.81 -16.49 26.44
C MET A 869 -54.14 -15.63 25.36
N SER A 870 -53.61 -14.49 25.79
CA SER A 870 -52.88 -13.55 24.95
C SER A 870 -51.50 -14.09 24.56
N ASN A 871 -50.92 -13.55 23.48
CA ASN A 871 -49.53 -13.86 23.10
C ASN A 871 -48.54 -13.47 24.20
N GLU A 872 -48.87 -12.48 25.03
CA GLU A 872 -48.07 -12.03 26.15
C GLU A 872 -48.08 -13.05 27.31
N GLU A 873 -49.25 -13.57 27.67
CA GLU A 873 -49.38 -14.65 28.67
C GLU A 873 -48.64 -15.91 28.23
N VAL A 874 -48.77 -16.29 26.95
CA VAL A 874 -48.03 -17.43 26.38
C VAL A 874 -46.52 -17.18 26.42
N TRP A 875 -46.07 -15.96 26.14
CA TRP A 875 -44.65 -15.60 26.20
C TRP A 875 -44.10 -15.64 27.63
N ASN A 876 -44.85 -15.13 28.62
CA ASN A 876 -44.46 -15.18 30.03
C ASN A 876 -44.36 -16.62 30.53
N ASN A 877 -45.30 -17.50 30.15
CA ASN A 877 -45.24 -18.92 30.50
C ASN A 877 -44.00 -19.62 29.90
N ASN A 878 -43.72 -19.38 28.62
CA ASN A 878 -42.52 -19.96 27.97
C ASN A 878 -41.21 -19.45 28.58
N LEU A 879 -41.16 -18.19 29.03
CA LEU A 879 -40.01 -17.64 29.73
C LEU A 879 -39.78 -18.36 31.07
N GLU A 880 -40.84 -18.63 31.83
CA GLU A 880 -40.73 -19.38 33.09
C GLU A 880 -40.32 -20.85 32.86
N ASP A 881 -40.82 -21.49 31.81
CA ASP A 881 -40.39 -22.84 31.45
C ASP A 881 -38.89 -22.90 31.12
N ILE A 882 -38.35 -21.86 30.48
CA ILE A 882 -36.91 -21.77 30.19
C ILE A 882 -36.10 -21.51 31.45
N LYS A 883 -36.55 -20.61 32.34
CA LYS A 883 -35.90 -20.39 33.65
C LYS A 883 -35.84 -21.71 34.43
N LYS A 884 -36.96 -22.42 34.52
CA LYS A 884 -37.06 -23.73 35.17
C LYS A 884 -36.10 -24.75 34.56
N TYR A 885 -36.05 -24.84 33.22
CA TYR A 885 -35.11 -25.74 32.56
C TYR A 885 -33.65 -25.41 32.89
N ILE A 886 -33.26 -24.13 32.83
CA ILE A 886 -31.90 -23.70 33.13
C ILE A 886 -31.53 -24.00 34.58
N ASP A 887 -32.46 -23.76 35.50
CA ASP A 887 -32.29 -24.03 36.93
C ASP A 887 -32.10 -25.53 37.22
N GLU A 888 -32.88 -26.40 36.56
CA GLU A 888 -32.80 -27.85 36.73
C GLU A 888 -31.55 -28.47 36.06
N ASN A 889 -31.12 -27.92 34.92
CA ASN A 889 -30.12 -28.56 34.06
C ASN A 889 -28.75 -27.85 34.05
N ASN A 890 -28.62 -26.70 34.70
CA ASN A 890 -27.41 -25.85 34.68
C ASN A 890 -26.88 -25.56 33.26
N ARG A 891 -27.76 -25.51 32.26
CA ARG A 891 -27.44 -25.23 30.86
C ARG A 891 -28.65 -24.66 30.13
N ARG A 892 -28.39 -23.86 29.10
CA ARG A 892 -29.44 -23.39 28.18
C ARG A 892 -29.97 -24.56 27.33
N PRO A 893 -31.29 -24.61 27.04
CA PRO A 893 -31.83 -25.50 26.02
C PRO A 893 -31.10 -25.35 24.69
N SER A 894 -30.75 -26.46 24.05
CA SER A 894 -30.16 -26.48 22.70
C SER A 894 -30.95 -27.39 21.79
N SER A 895 -30.81 -27.21 20.48
CA SER A 895 -31.49 -28.02 19.44
C SER A 895 -31.33 -29.53 19.61
N LYS A 896 -30.23 -29.98 20.23
CA LYS A 896 -29.98 -31.41 20.55
C LYS A 896 -30.78 -31.92 21.75
N ASN A 897 -31.20 -31.07 22.69
CA ASN A 897 -31.84 -31.48 23.94
C ASN A 897 -33.32 -31.06 24.04
N ASN A 898 -33.66 -29.86 23.57
CA ASN A 898 -35.06 -29.40 23.51
C ASN A 898 -35.22 -28.41 22.36
N LYS A 899 -35.54 -28.95 21.18
CA LYS A 899 -35.65 -28.20 19.92
C LYS A 899 -36.70 -27.08 19.98
N ILE A 900 -37.78 -27.28 20.72
CA ILE A 900 -38.88 -26.31 20.84
C ILE A 900 -38.42 -25.09 21.64
N MET A 901 -37.82 -25.31 22.82
CA MET A 901 -37.31 -24.22 23.66
C MET A 901 -36.15 -23.48 22.98
N ASP A 902 -35.22 -24.19 22.35
CA ASP A 902 -34.09 -23.57 21.64
C ASP A 902 -34.54 -22.68 20.47
N SER A 903 -35.47 -23.19 19.65
CA SER A 903 -36.05 -22.40 18.55
C SER A 903 -36.79 -21.16 19.05
N TRP A 904 -37.47 -21.25 20.19
CA TRP A 904 -38.13 -20.11 20.79
C TRP A 904 -37.13 -19.06 21.28
N ILE A 905 -36.05 -19.48 21.95
CA ILE A 905 -34.99 -18.56 22.42
C ILE A 905 -34.30 -17.86 21.25
N LEU A 906 -33.94 -18.57 20.18
CA LEU A 906 -33.32 -17.98 18.99
C LEU A 906 -34.23 -16.93 18.34
N THR A 907 -35.52 -17.22 18.30
CA THR A 907 -36.54 -16.27 17.82
C THR A 907 -36.59 -15.02 18.71
N GLN A 908 -36.54 -15.18 20.04
CA GLN A 908 -36.53 -14.04 20.96
C GLN A 908 -35.24 -13.22 20.86
N GLN A 909 -34.06 -13.84 20.73
CA GLN A 909 -32.78 -13.13 20.56
C GLN A 909 -32.74 -12.31 19.27
N THR A 910 -33.32 -12.85 18.18
CA THR A 910 -33.42 -12.14 16.89
C THR A 910 -34.37 -10.96 17.03
N ASN A 911 -35.58 -11.19 17.55
CA ASN A 911 -36.59 -10.15 17.76
C ASN A 911 -36.13 -9.07 18.75
N TYR A 912 -35.30 -9.41 19.74
CA TYR A 912 -34.75 -8.47 20.72
C TYR A 912 -33.72 -7.53 20.07
N LYS A 913 -32.82 -8.05 19.23
CA LYS A 913 -31.85 -7.24 18.48
C LYS A 913 -32.50 -6.30 17.47
N SER A 914 -33.54 -6.75 16.77
CA SER A 914 -34.26 -5.93 15.78
C SER A 914 -35.41 -5.11 16.37
N LYS A 915 -35.76 -5.33 17.65
CA LYS A 915 -36.92 -4.74 18.33
C LYS A 915 -38.24 -4.99 17.57
N GLU A 916 -38.45 -6.23 17.14
CA GLU A 916 -39.57 -6.66 16.30
C GLU A 916 -40.53 -7.64 17.00
N GLN A 917 -41.68 -7.92 16.38
CA GLN A 917 -42.71 -8.83 16.91
C GLN A 917 -43.15 -8.46 18.33
N ILE A 918 -43.15 -9.43 19.27
CA ILE A 918 -43.57 -9.22 20.65
C ILE A 918 -42.61 -8.33 21.44
N MET A 919 -41.34 -8.21 21.00
CA MET A 919 -40.31 -7.34 21.60
C MET A 919 -40.54 -5.85 21.29
N LYS A 920 -41.59 -5.51 20.53
CA LYS A 920 -42.10 -4.14 20.41
C LYS A 920 -42.80 -3.65 21.70
N ASN A 921 -43.29 -4.58 22.54
CA ASN A 921 -43.86 -4.25 23.84
C ASN A 921 -42.71 -3.99 24.83
N SER A 922 -42.69 -2.79 25.42
CA SER A 922 -41.65 -2.36 26.38
C SER A 922 -41.53 -3.29 27.58
N ASP A 923 -42.64 -3.74 28.14
CA ASP A 923 -42.64 -4.55 29.37
C ASP A 923 -42.04 -5.94 29.10
N ILE A 924 -42.30 -6.49 27.93
CA ILE A 924 -41.73 -7.77 27.48
C ILE A 924 -40.25 -7.61 27.14
N TYR A 925 -39.88 -6.51 26.49
CA TYR A 925 -38.49 -6.17 26.20
C TYR A 925 -37.69 -6.02 27.49
N ASP A 926 -38.23 -5.35 28.51
CA ASP A 926 -37.58 -5.13 29.80
C ASP A 926 -37.48 -6.44 30.59
N LYS A 927 -38.55 -7.24 30.64
CA LYS A 927 -38.51 -8.58 31.26
C LYS A 927 -37.47 -9.50 30.61
N TRP A 928 -37.37 -9.48 29.29
CA TRP A 928 -36.33 -10.24 28.57
C TRP A 928 -34.94 -9.71 28.89
N THR A 929 -34.77 -8.38 28.91
CA THR A 929 -33.51 -7.71 29.25
C THR A 929 -33.06 -8.14 30.65
N VAL A 930 -33.92 -7.98 31.66
CA VAL A 930 -33.64 -8.38 33.04
C VAL A 930 -33.27 -9.87 33.12
N PHE A 931 -33.99 -10.73 32.40
CA PHE A 931 -33.68 -12.16 32.36
C PHE A 931 -32.25 -12.43 31.83
N ILE A 932 -31.89 -11.89 30.67
CA ILE A 932 -30.57 -12.16 30.05
C ILE A 932 -29.41 -11.41 30.71
N THR A 933 -29.67 -10.34 31.48
CA THR A 933 -28.63 -9.58 32.20
C THR A 933 -28.49 -9.96 33.68
N SER A 934 -29.47 -10.66 34.26
CA SER A 934 -29.43 -11.11 35.67
C SER A 934 -28.20 -11.97 35.98
N GLU A 935 -27.60 -11.80 37.16
CA GLU A 935 -26.41 -12.58 37.57
C GLU A 935 -26.62 -14.10 37.48
N LYS A 936 -27.83 -14.56 37.79
CA LYS A 936 -28.20 -15.98 37.75
C LYS A 936 -28.16 -16.57 36.34
N TYR A 937 -28.65 -15.84 35.33
CA TYR A 937 -28.85 -16.37 33.98
C TYR A 937 -27.87 -15.82 32.94
N LYS A 938 -27.23 -14.67 33.19
CA LYS A 938 -26.34 -13.96 32.25
C LYS A 938 -25.30 -14.87 31.61
N LYS A 939 -24.67 -15.77 32.38
CA LYS A 939 -23.65 -16.72 31.89
C LYS A 939 -24.12 -17.64 30.76
N TYR A 940 -25.43 -17.85 30.60
CA TYR A 940 -26.02 -18.70 29.56
C TYR A 940 -26.42 -17.95 28.28
N PHE A 941 -26.30 -16.62 28.27
CA PHE A 941 -26.71 -15.73 27.18
C PHE A 941 -25.60 -14.76 26.73
N MET A 942 -24.38 -14.91 27.26
CA MET A 942 -23.22 -14.09 26.90
C MET A 942 -22.91 -14.19 25.40
N SER A 943 -22.51 -13.07 24.81
CA SER A 943 -22.04 -13.04 23.43
C SER A 943 -20.75 -13.82 23.25
N ASN A 944 -20.42 -14.21 22.01
CA ASN A 944 -19.14 -14.86 21.70
C ASN A 944 -17.95 -13.99 22.11
N GLU A 945 -18.10 -12.67 22.07
CA GLU A 945 -17.07 -11.71 22.50
C GLU A 945 -16.90 -11.68 24.02
N GLU A 946 -17.99 -11.64 24.77
CA GLU A 946 -17.95 -11.71 26.24
C GLU A 946 -17.40 -13.05 26.74
N LEU A 947 -17.79 -14.17 26.10
CA LEU A 947 -17.22 -15.48 26.39
C LEU A 947 -15.72 -15.51 26.09
N TRP A 948 -15.30 -14.95 24.96
CA TRP A 948 -13.89 -14.85 24.59
C TRP A 948 -13.09 -14.06 25.61
N ASN A 949 -13.60 -12.91 26.06
CA ASN A 949 -12.96 -12.09 27.11
C ASN A 949 -12.87 -12.84 28.45
N ASN A 950 -13.91 -13.59 28.84
CA ASN A 950 -13.87 -14.41 30.04
C ASN A 950 -12.82 -15.52 29.96
N TYR A 951 -12.74 -16.23 28.83
CA TYR A 951 -11.73 -17.27 28.62
C TYR A 951 -10.31 -16.69 28.62
N LEU A 952 -10.11 -15.50 28.05
CA LEU A 952 -8.83 -14.78 28.13
C LEU A 952 -8.44 -14.49 29.58
N GLU A 953 -9.39 -14.02 30.40
CA GLU A 953 -9.15 -13.78 31.83
C GLU A 953 -8.90 -15.08 32.62
N ASP A 954 -9.57 -16.17 32.29
CA ASP A 954 -9.31 -17.47 32.90
C ASP A 954 -7.92 -18.01 32.54
N VAL A 955 -7.45 -17.78 31.31
CA VAL A 955 -6.07 -18.09 30.91
C VAL A 955 -5.07 -17.24 31.71
N LYS A 956 -5.31 -15.93 31.84
CA LYS A 956 -4.46 -15.04 32.67
C LYS A 956 -4.40 -15.51 34.13
N LYS A 957 -5.54 -15.77 34.76
CA LYS A 957 -5.63 -16.30 36.13
C LYS A 957 -4.92 -17.64 36.28
N TYR A 958 -5.02 -18.51 35.29
CA TYR A 958 -4.32 -19.79 35.30
C TYR A 958 -2.81 -19.59 35.26
N ILE A 959 -2.31 -18.74 34.35
CA ILE A 959 -0.89 -18.44 34.23
C ILE A 959 -0.36 -17.81 35.51
N ASP A 960 -1.08 -16.83 36.07
CA ASP A 960 -0.72 -16.17 37.33
C ASP A 960 -0.63 -17.14 38.50
N LYS A 961 -1.56 -18.09 38.59
CA LYS A 961 -1.59 -19.09 39.67
C LYS A 961 -0.51 -20.16 39.52
N ASN A 962 -0.22 -20.60 38.29
CA ASN A 962 0.60 -21.80 38.04
C ASN A 962 1.99 -21.50 37.48
N ASN A 963 2.30 -20.23 37.15
CA ASN A 963 3.52 -19.81 36.47
C ASN A 963 3.83 -20.64 35.21
N LYS A 964 2.79 -21.07 34.49
CA LYS A 964 2.89 -21.82 33.22
C LYS A 964 1.62 -21.68 32.40
N ARG A 965 1.75 -21.79 31.08
CA ARG A 965 0.58 -21.82 30.19
C ARG A 965 -0.25 -23.10 30.39
N PRO A 966 -1.57 -23.04 30.18
CA PRO A 966 -2.42 -24.24 30.21
C PRO A 966 -1.92 -25.32 29.26
N SER A 967 -1.88 -26.56 29.73
CA SER A 967 -1.45 -27.74 28.95
C SER A 967 -2.50 -28.85 29.04
N ASN A 968 -2.47 -29.78 28.09
CA ASN A 968 -3.43 -30.91 28.04
C ASN A 968 -3.51 -31.73 29.34
N LYS A 969 -2.46 -31.74 30.17
CA LYS A 969 -2.47 -32.47 31.46
C LYS A 969 -3.17 -31.74 32.61
N ASN A 970 -3.13 -30.39 32.65
CA ASN A 970 -3.54 -29.61 33.83
C ASN A 970 -4.53 -28.47 33.53
N GLY A 971 -5.14 -28.42 32.33
CA GLY A 971 -6.02 -27.33 31.91
C GLY A 971 -6.57 -27.50 30.50
N GLU A 972 -7.01 -28.71 30.16
CA GLU A 972 -7.38 -29.15 28.81
C GLU A 972 -8.32 -28.18 28.07
N LYS A 973 -9.38 -27.70 28.72
CA LYS A 973 -10.32 -26.73 28.12
C LYS A 973 -9.66 -25.41 27.74
N LEU A 974 -8.83 -24.85 28.63
CA LEU A 974 -8.12 -23.59 28.38
C LEU A 974 -7.00 -23.79 27.34
N CYS A 975 -6.34 -24.95 27.34
CA CYS A 975 -5.31 -25.30 26.36
C CYS A 975 -5.90 -25.43 24.93
N SER A 976 -7.04 -26.11 24.80
CA SER A 976 -7.77 -26.23 23.53
C SER A 976 -8.26 -24.88 23.02
N TRP A 977 -8.84 -24.06 23.91
CA TRP A 977 -9.28 -22.71 23.56
C TRP A 977 -8.11 -21.84 23.08
N LEU A 978 -7.00 -21.82 23.81
CA LEU A 978 -5.81 -21.03 23.50
C LEU A 978 -5.16 -21.47 22.18
N SER A 979 -5.11 -22.78 21.90
CA SER A 979 -4.60 -23.33 20.63
C SER A 979 -5.45 -22.91 19.44
N ASN A 980 -6.78 -22.94 19.60
CA ASN A 980 -7.69 -22.42 18.58
C ASN A 980 -7.53 -20.91 18.38
N GLN A 981 -7.26 -20.14 19.44
CA GLN A 981 -7.01 -18.71 19.31
C GLN A 981 -5.71 -18.42 18.55
N PHE A 982 -4.62 -19.13 18.82
CA PHE A 982 -3.38 -18.97 18.05
C PHE A 982 -3.55 -19.33 16.57
N THR A 983 -4.33 -20.37 16.28
CA THR A 983 -4.65 -20.74 14.89
C THR A 983 -5.42 -19.60 14.21
N ASN A 984 -6.52 -19.14 14.83
CA ASN A 984 -7.33 -18.04 14.31
C ASN A 984 -6.56 -16.71 14.24
N TYR A 985 -5.59 -16.48 15.13
CA TYR A 985 -4.73 -15.29 15.17
C TYR A 985 -3.76 -15.28 13.98
N ASN A 986 -3.10 -16.41 13.71
CA ASN A 986 -2.16 -16.53 12.60
C ASN A 986 -2.86 -16.50 11.23
N THR A 987 -4.11 -16.96 11.13
CA THR A 987 -4.88 -16.98 9.86
C THR A 987 -5.86 -15.82 9.70
N ILE A 988 -6.05 -14.98 10.73
CA ILE A 988 -7.05 -13.89 10.79
C ILE A 988 -8.47 -14.41 10.50
N GLU A 989 -8.88 -15.45 11.24
CA GLU A 989 -10.17 -16.12 11.06
C GLU A 989 -11.10 -16.02 12.29
N GLN A 990 -12.38 -16.37 12.10
CA GLN A 990 -13.40 -16.38 13.16
C GLN A 990 -13.50 -15.03 13.90
N ILE A 991 -13.42 -15.04 15.23
CA ILE A 991 -13.53 -13.85 16.08
C ILE A 991 -12.32 -12.91 15.94
N MET A 992 -11.19 -13.40 15.44
CA MET A 992 -9.97 -12.59 15.18
C MET A 992 -10.11 -11.69 13.95
N LYS A 993 -11.21 -11.80 13.18
CA LYS A 993 -11.59 -10.78 12.17
C LYS A 993 -12.02 -9.46 12.81
N ASN A 994 -12.40 -9.47 14.09
CA ASN A 994 -12.66 -8.25 14.84
C ASN A 994 -11.33 -7.66 15.31
N LYS A 995 -11.01 -6.47 14.81
CA LYS A 995 -9.76 -5.74 15.11
C LYS A 995 -9.54 -5.53 16.61
N ASP A 996 -10.57 -5.20 17.37
CA ASP A 996 -10.43 -4.96 18.82
C ASP A 996 -10.05 -6.24 19.59
N ILE A 997 -10.54 -7.39 19.14
CA ILE A 997 -10.22 -8.70 19.74
C ILE A 997 -8.82 -9.15 19.33
N TYR A 998 -8.45 -8.91 18.07
CA TYR A 998 -7.10 -9.15 17.56
C TYR A 998 -6.06 -8.36 18.37
N ASP A 999 -6.26 -7.04 18.50
CA ASP A 999 -5.35 -6.16 19.24
C ASP A 999 -5.27 -6.53 20.73
N LYS A 1000 -6.39 -6.89 21.37
CA LYS A 1000 -6.41 -7.39 22.77
C LYS A 1000 -5.61 -8.68 22.93
N PHE A 1001 -5.69 -9.60 21.98
CA PHE A 1001 -4.94 -10.86 22.04
C PHE A 1001 -3.44 -10.62 21.77
N THR A 1002 -3.09 -9.78 20.80
CA THR A 1002 -1.70 -9.34 20.54
C THR A 1002 -1.07 -8.71 21.78
N ASN A 1003 -1.78 -7.79 22.42
CA ASN A 1003 -1.30 -7.13 23.64
C ASN A 1003 -1.11 -8.12 24.79
N PHE A 1004 -2.01 -9.09 24.94
CA PHE A 1004 -1.86 -10.15 25.95
C PHE A 1004 -0.60 -10.99 25.74
N ILE A 1005 -0.39 -11.54 24.54
CA ILE A 1005 0.75 -12.44 24.28
C ILE A 1005 2.10 -11.71 24.27
N ASN A 1006 2.13 -10.39 24.01
CA ASN A 1006 3.37 -9.59 23.96
C ASN A 1006 3.65 -8.76 25.22
N SER A 1007 2.72 -8.71 26.18
CA SER A 1007 2.90 -7.99 27.45
C SER A 1007 4.11 -8.52 28.26
N GLU A 1008 4.83 -7.63 28.95
CA GLU A 1008 5.98 -8.00 29.78
C GLU A 1008 5.69 -9.13 30.79
N LYS A 1009 4.49 -9.13 31.38
CA LYS A 1009 4.06 -10.13 32.36
C LYS A 1009 3.88 -11.53 31.76
N TYR A 1010 3.33 -11.62 30.54
CA TYR A 1010 2.90 -12.90 29.97
C TYR A 1010 3.75 -13.39 28.80
N LYS A 1011 4.52 -12.51 28.15
CA LYS A 1011 5.36 -12.80 26.97
C LYS A 1011 6.21 -14.05 27.14
N LYS A 1012 6.84 -14.21 28.31
CA LYS A 1012 7.71 -15.36 28.63
C LYS A 1012 7.02 -16.74 28.53
N TYR A 1013 5.69 -16.80 28.57
CA TYR A 1013 4.93 -18.05 28.46
C TYR A 1013 4.51 -18.38 27.02
N PHE A 1014 4.72 -17.43 26.09
CA PHE A 1014 4.34 -17.54 24.68
C PHE A 1014 5.53 -17.42 23.72
N MET A 1015 6.75 -17.27 24.25
CA MET A 1015 7.98 -17.24 23.46
C MET A 1015 8.11 -18.48 22.58
N SER A 1016 8.58 -18.26 21.35
CA SER A 1016 8.90 -19.33 20.42
C SER A 1016 10.07 -20.18 20.94
N ASN A 1017 10.21 -21.40 20.41
CA ASN A 1017 11.37 -22.24 20.73
C ASN A 1017 12.70 -21.58 20.34
N GLU A 1018 12.69 -20.69 19.34
CA GLU A 1018 13.85 -19.93 18.90
C GLU A 1018 14.19 -18.80 19.87
N GLU A 1019 13.20 -18.04 20.36
CA GLU A 1019 13.41 -17.02 21.39
C GLU A 1019 13.91 -17.62 22.71
N ILE A 1020 13.35 -18.77 23.12
CA ILE A 1020 13.83 -19.52 24.29
C ILE A 1020 15.28 -19.97 24.08
N TRP A 1021 15.61 -20.43 22.87
CA TRP A 1021 16.97 -20.85 22.54
C TRP A 1021 17.96 -19.68 22.56
N ASN A 1022 17.60 -18.53 21.99
CA ASN A 1022 18.43 -17.31 22.00
C ASN A 1022 18.68 -16.80 23.42
N ASN A 1023 17.65 -16.79 24.28
CA ASN A 1023 17.81 -16.38 25.68
C ASN A 1023 18.82 -17.26 26.44
N HIS A 1024 18.71 -18.59 26.30
CA HIS A 1024 19.67 -19.50 26.92
C HIS A 1024 21.06 -19.38 26.29
N PHE A 1025 21.15 -19.18 24.98
CA PHE A 1025 22.41 -18.94 24.28
C PHE A 1025 23.14 -17.70 24.83
N ASP A 1026 22.43 -16.61 25.09
CA ASP A 1026 22.99 -15.39 25.68
C ASP A 1026 23.43 -15.60 27.13
N GLU A 1027 22.64 -16.31 27.93
CA GLU A 1027 23.01 -16.68 29.31
C GLU A 1027 24.32 -17.49 29.36
N ILE A 1028 24.50 -18.43 28.41
CA ILE A 1028 25.74 -19.21 28.28
C ILE A 1028 26.92 -18.30 27.93
N LYS A 1029 26.73 -17.38 26.99
CA LYS A 1029 27.78 -16.44 26.56
C LYS A 1029 28.25 -15.57 27.73
N ILE A 1030 27.31 -15.02 28.50
CA ILE A 1030 27.58 -14.27 29.72
C ILE A 1030 28.33 -15.11 30.75
N TYR A 1031 27.91 -16.36 30.96
CA TYR A 1031 28.59 -17.25 31.91
C TYR A 1031 30.04 -17.53 31.50
N ILE A 1032 30.29 -17.87 30.24
CA ILE A 1032 31.64 -18.17 29.74
C ILE A 1032 32.53 -16.93 29.80
N ASP A 1033 32.03 -15.77 29.39
CA ASP A 1033 32.77 -14.50 29.46
C ASP A 1033 33.17 -14.14 30.89
N LYS A 1034 32.31 -14.43 31.86
CA LYS A 1034 32.58 -14.12 33.28
C LYS A 1034 33.50 -15.14 33.95
N ASN A 1035 33.38 -16.42 33.62
CA ASN A 1035 34.02 -17.52 34.37
C ASN A 1035 35.17 -18.19 33.62
N ASN A 1036 35.42 -17.83 32.36
CA ASN A 1036 36.44 -18.43 31.49
C ASN A 1036 36.37 -19.97 31.43
N LYS A 1037 35.16 -20.54 31.53
CA LYS A 1037 34.89 -21.98 31.44
C LYS A 1037 33.44 -22.23 31.02
N THR A 1038 33.18 -23.38 30.41
CA THR A 1038 31.80 -23.84 30.13
C THR A 1038 31.10 -24.27 31.43
N PRO A 1039 29.80 -24.00 31.59
CA PRO A 1039 29.03 -24.49 32.73
C PRO A 1039 28.96 -26.03 32.72
N SER A 1040 29.04 -26.63 33.91
CA SER A 1040 29.11 -28.09 34.06
C SER A 1040 27.74 -28.68 34.37
N GLN A 1041 27.36 -29.75 33.68
CA GLN A 1041 26.15 -30.54 33.97
C GLN A 1041 26.21 -31.30 35.33
N HIS A 1042 27.36 -31.26 36.01
CA HIS A 1042 27.59 -31.86 37.32
C HIS A 1042 27.84 -30.80 38.41
N ASP A 1043 27.58 -29.52 38.13
CA ASP A 1043 27.73 -28.43 39.10
C ASP A 1043 26.72 -28.57 40.26
N SER A 1044 27.12 -28.16 41.46
CA SER A 1044 26.26 -28.18 42.64
C SER A 1044 25.19 -27.09 42.60
N ASN A 1045 25.43 -25.99 41.86
CA ASN A 1045 24.43 -24.96 41.61
C ASN A 1045 23.45 -25.41 40.52
N ASN A 1046 22.16 -25.48 40.87
CA ASN A 1046 21.12 -25.99 39.97
C ASN A 1046 21.01 -25.19 38.65
N THR A 1047 21.23 -23.88 38.68
CA THR A 1047 21.19 -23.03 37.47
C THR A 1047 22.36 -23.36 36.54
N ILE A 1048 23.58 -23.45 37.08
CA ILE A 1048 24.79 -23.80 36.31
C ILE A 1048 24.68 -25.23 35.76
N LYS A 1049 24.11 -26.14 36.56
CA LYS A 1049 23.82 -27.51 36.16
C LYS A 1049 22.88 -27.59 34.96
N LEU A 1050 21.78 -26.82 34.97
CA LEU A 1050 20.83 -26.74 33.85
C LEU A 1050 21.47 -26.13 32.60
N MET A 1051 22.27 -25.08 32.76
CA MET A 1051 23.06 -24.46 31.68
C MET A 1051 24.02 -25.48 31.04
N GLY A 1052 24.74 -26.26 31.86
CA GLY A 1052 25.65 -27.29 31.39
C GLY A 1052 24.93 -28.44 30.66
N ALA A 1053 23.79 -28.88 31.18
CA ALA A 1053 22.95 -29.88 30.51
C ALA A 1053 22.41 -29.37 29.16
N TRP A 1054 22.04 -28.09 29.09
CA TRP A 1054 21.57 -27.46 27.87
C TRP A 1054 22.66 -27.40 26.79
N ILE A 1055 23.90 -26.99 27.12
CA ILE A 1055 25.04 -27.02 26.18
C ILE A 1055 25.30 -28.44 25.65
N SER A 1056 25.30 -29.44 26.53
CA SER A 1056 25.52 -30.84 26.16
C SER A 1056 24.49 -31.33 25.13
N ASN A 1057 23.22 -30.98 25.33
CA ASN A 1057 22.16 -31.25 24.37
C ASN A 1057 22.37 -30.50 23.04
N GLN A 1058 22.78 -29.22 23.09
CA GLN A 1058 23.06 -28.46 21.86
C GLN A 1058 24.22 -29.06 21.05
N GLN A 1059 25.30 -29.49 21.70
CA GLN A 1059 26.43 -30.14 21.02
C GLN A 1059 26.03 -31.47 20.37
N THR A 1060 25.12 -32.22 21.01
CA THR A 1060 24.58 -33.47 20.47
C THR A 1060 23.68 -33.19 19.25
N ASN A 1061 22.72 -32.29 19.41
CA ASN A 1061 21.78 -31.90 18.34
C ASN A 1061 22.50 -31.24 17.16
N TYR A 1062 23.60 -30.52 17.39
CA TYR A 1062 24.43 -29.91 16.36
C TYR A 1062 25.15 -30.96 15.50
N LYS A 1063 25.63 -32.05 16.11
CA LYS A 1063 26.27 -33.16 15.39
C LYS A 1063 25.27 -33.98 14.56
N SER A 1064 24.06 -34.21 15.08
CA SER A 1064 23.02 -34.96 14.35
C SER A 1064 22.12 -34.09 13.46
N LYS A 1065 22.21 -32.76 13.56
CA LYS A 1065 21.34 -31.77 12.89
C LYS A 1065 19.85 -31.99 13.18
N GLU A 1066 19.53 -32.16 14.46
CA GLU A 1066 18.18 -32.48 14.94
C GLU A 1066 17.53 -31.38 15.80
N HIS A 1067 16.23 -31.48 16.05
CA HIS A 1067 15.44 -30.50 16.82
C HIS A 1067 15.60 -29.06 16.30
N ILE A 1068 15.91 -28.10 17.18
CA ILE A 1068 16.07 -26.68 16.83
C ILE A 1068 17.27 -26.46 15.88
N MET A 1069 18.25 -27.37 15.87
CA MET A 1069 19.40 -27.33 14.95
C MET A 1069 19.03 -27.71 13.50
N LYS A 1070 17.76 -28.05 13.23
CA LYS A 1070 17.22 -28.10 11.86
C LYS A 1070 16.98 -26.71 11.28
N ASN A 1071 16.74 -25.71 12.13
CA ASN A 1071 16.66 -24.32 11.70
C ASN A 1071 18.08 -23.87 11.31
N LEU A 1072 18.23 -23.45 10.04
CA LEU A 1072 19.51 -23.04 9.46
C LEU A 1072 20.13 -21.85 10.21
N ASP A 1073 19.32 -20.89 10.65
CA ASP A 1073 19.80 -19.68 11.32
C ASP A 1073 20.36 -20.00 12.71
N VAL A 1074 19.65 -20.83 13.46
CA VAL A 1074 20.11 -21.33 14.78
C VAL A 1074 21.37 -22.17 14.63
N TYR A 1075 21.43 -23.03 13.59
CA TYR A 1075 22.59 -23.85 13.27
C TYR A 1075 23.82 -22.99 12.94
N CYS A 1076 23.65 -21.97 12.09
CA CYS A 1076 24.71 -21.03 11.73
C CYS A 1076 25.20 -20.22 12.94
N LYS A 1077 24.28 -19.67 13.76
CA LYS A 1077 24.62 -18.94 15.00
C LYS A 1077 25.42 -19.80 15.98
N TRP A 1078 25.01 -21.06 16.19
CA TRP A 1078 25.76 -21.97 17.04
C TRP A 1078 27.14 -22.34 16.45
N THR A 1079 27.22 -22.52 15.13
CA THR A 1079 28.47 -22.81 14.41
C THR A 1079 29.48 -21.67 14.60
N GLU A 1080 29.05 -20.43 14.38
CA GLU A 1080 29.88 -19.25 14.54
C GLU A 1080 30.39 -19.12 15.98
N PHE A 1081 29.50 -19.34 16.96
CA PHE A 1081 29.87 -19.31 18.38
C PHE A 1081 31.00 -20.28 18.72
N ILE A 1082 30.86 -21.57 18.39
CA ILE A 1082 31.84 -22.59 18.75
C ILE A 1082 33.12 -22.56 17.91
N THR A 1083 33.13 -21.87 16.77
CA THR A 1083 34.30 -21.73 15.88
C THR A 1083 35.05 -20.41 16.04
N SER A 1084 34.42 -19.40 16.67
CA SER A 1084 35.04 -18.10 16.91
C SER A 1084 36.32 -18.19 17.75
N ASN A 1085 37.32 -17.35 17.44
CA ASN A 1085 38.60 -17.34 18.16
C ASN A 1085 38.46 -17.14 19.68
N LYS A 1086 37.42 -16.40 20.11
CA LYS A 1086 37.14 -16.13 21.54
C LYS A 1086 36.64 -17.38 22.27
N TYR A 1087 35.74 -18.15 21.68
CA TYR A 1087 35.05 -19.25 22.37
C TYR A 1087 35.53 -20.66 21.97
N LYS A 1088 36.19 -20.80 20.81
CA LYS A 1088 36.69 -22.08 20.27
C LYS A 1088 37.49 -22.89 21.29
N ILE A 1089 38.32 -22.23 22.10
CA ILE A 1089 39.14 -22.89 23.13
C ILE A 1089 38.33 -23.69 24.17
N TYR A 1090 37.07 -23.32 24.40
CA TYR A 1090 36.19 -24.01 25.34
C TYR A 1090 35.44 -25.20 24.72
N PHE A 1091 35.46 -25.33 23.39
CA PHE A 1091 34.74 -26.34 22.63
C PHE A 1091 35.67 -27.28 21.82
N ILE A 1092 37.00 -27.18 21.99
CA ILE A 1092 37.99 -28.06 21.32
C ILE A 1092 37.76 -29.54 21.62
N SER A 1093 38.01 -30.37 20.62
CA SER A 1093 37.80 -31.82 20.69
C SER A 1093 38.76 -32.48 21.67
N ASN A 1094 38.41 -33.67 22.16
CA ASN A 1094 39.29 -34.45 23.03
C ASN A 1094 40.59 -34.85 22.31
N GLU A 1095 40.57 -35.01 20.98
CA GLU A 1095 41.75 -35.29 20.16
C GLU A 1095 42.69 -34.07 20.06
N GLU A 1096 42.12 -32.88 19.94
CA GLU A 1096 42.88 -31.61 19.92
C GLU A 1096 43.50 -31.32 21.30
N LYS A 1097 42.75 -31.55 22.39
CA LYS A 1097 43.30 -31.53 23.76
C LYS A 1097 44.44 -32.54 23.95
N TRP A 1098 44.29 -33.74 23.41
CA TRP A 1098 45.32 -34.78 23.47
C TRP A 1098 46.59 -34.34 22.73
N ASN A 1099 46.46 -33.78 21.52
CA ASN A 1099 47.58 -33.26 20.74
C ASN A 1099 48.30 -32.09 21.43
N ASN A 1100 47.57 -31.17 22.07
CA ASN A 1100 48.18 -30.06 22.81
C ASN A 1100 49.00 -30.54 24.01
N ASN A 1101 48.47 -31.51 24.76
CA ASN A 1101 49.20 -32.11 25.87
C ASN A 1101 50.40 -32.94 25.40
N PHE A 1102 50.24 -33.68 24.30
CA PHE A 1102 51.34 -34.42 23.64
C PHE A 1102 52.51 -33.49 23.28
N GLU A 1103 52.22 -32.38 22.61
CA GLU A 1103 53.24 -31.39 22.23
C GLU A 1103 53.89 -30.73 23.45
N SER A 1104 53.11 -30.46 24.50
CA SER A 1104 53.64 -29.93 25.77
C SER A 1104 54.60 -30.91 26.46
N VAL A 1105 54.28 -32.20 26.46
CA VAL A 1105 55.17 -33.25 26.99
C VAL A 1105 56.45 -33.35 26.16
N ARG A 1106 56.32 -33.38 24.82
CA ARG A 1106 57.48 -33.43 23.91
C ARG A 1106 58.41 -32.25 24.16
N LYS A 1107 57.86 -31.04 24.17
CA LYS A 1107 58.59 -29.80 24.41
C LYS A 1107 59.30 -29.83 25.77
N TYR A 1108 58.61 -30.26 26.83
CA TYR A 1108 59.22 -30.35 28.16
C TYR A 1108 60.43 -31.29 28.17
N ILE A 1109 60.30 -32.49 27.57
CA ILE A 1109 61.39 -33.47 27.53
C ILE A 1109 62.56 -32.94 26.71
N ASP A 1110 62.29 -32.27 25.58
CA ASP A 1110 63.31 -31.65 24.73
C ASP A 1110 64.10 -30.56 25.46
N GLU A 1111 63.42 -29.71 26.23
CA GLU A 1111 64.05 -28.60 26.94
C GLU A 1111 64.80 -29.04 28.21
N ASN A 1112 64.26 -30.04 28.93
CA ASN A 1112 64.75 -30.39 30.26
C ASN A 1112 65.54 -31.70 30.30
N ASN A 1113 65.61 -32.44 29.20
CA ASN A 1113 66.25 -33.76 29.10
C ASN A 1113 65.80 -34.77 30.17
N LYS A 1114 64.57 -34.61 30.69
CA LYS A 1114 63.94 -35.51 31.66
C LYS A 1114 62.43 -35.54 31.45
N ARG A 1115 61.79 -36.63 31.89
CA ARG A 1115 60.32 -36.75 31.90
C ARG A 1115 59.72 -35.88 33.03
N PRO A 1116 58.53 -35.28 32.85
CA PRO A 1116 57.78 -34.63 33.95
C PRO A 1116 57.64 -35.57 35.15
N THR A 1117 57.85 -35.04 36.36
CA THR A 1117 57.78 -35.83 37.60
C THR A 1117 56.65 -35.37 38.51
N GLU A 1118 56.07 -36.31 39.27
CA GLU A 1118 54.99 -36.03 40.23
C GLU A 1118 55.46 -35.21 41.44
N THR A 1119 56.77 -35.22 41.70
CA THR A 1119 57.45 -34.48 42.77
C THR A 1119 57.81 -33.03 42.39
N ASP A 1120 57.54 -32.60 41.15
CA ASP A 1120 57.85 -31.23 40.69
C ASP A 1120 56.98 -30.19 41.42
N LYS A 1121 57.48 -28.99 41.73
CA LYS A 1121 56.68 -27.96 42.43
C LYS A 1121 55.64 -27.31 41.53
N ASN A 1122 55.84 -27.33 40.20
CA ASN A 1122 54.90 -26.73 39.26
C ASN A 1122 53.69 -27.65 39.02
N LYS A 1123 52.49 -27.12 39.27
CA LYS A 1123 51.22 -27.83 39.12
C LYS A 1123 50.96 -28.31 37.68
N ASP A 1124 51.42 -27.57 36.68
CA ASP A 1124 51.25 -27.93 35.27
C ASP A 1124 52.15 -29.12 34.89
N ILE A 1125 53.39 -29.15 35.39
CA ILE A 1125 54.32 -30.27 35.21
C ILE A 1125 53.77 -31.54 35.88
N LYS A 1126 53.20 -31.41 37.10
CA LYS A 1126 52.51 -32.54 37.74
C LYS A 1126 51.35 -33.06 36.90
N THR A 1127 50.55 -32.16 36.34
CA THR A 1127 49.41 -32.50 35.50
C THR A 1127 49.85 -33.22 34.23
N LEU A 1128 50.96 -32.78 33.61
CA LEU A 1128 51.58 -33.50 32.48
C LEU A 1128 52.09 -34.88 32.90
N CYS A 1129 52.71 -35.04 34.07
CA CYS A 1129 53.14 -36.34 34.58
C CYS A 1129 51.96 -37.33 34.73
N SER A 1130 50.88 -36.89 35.41
CA SER A 1130 49.66 -37.69 35.56
C SER A 1130 49.01 -38.00 34.21
N TRP A 1131 49.04 -37.07 33.26
CA TRP A 1131 48.51 -37.29 31.92
C TRP A 1131 49.33 -38.35 31.16
N ILE A 1132 50.67 -38.31 31.20
CA ILE A 1132 51.52 -39.33 30.58
C ILE A 1132 51.26 -40.71 31.19
N SER A 1133 51.12 -40.80 32.53
CA SER A 1133 50.82 -42.07 33.19
C SER A 1133 49.50 -42.68 32.70
N HIS A 1134 48.45 -41.87 32.58
CA HIS A 1134 47.19 -42.33 31.97
C HIS A 1134 47.36 -42.72 30.50
N GLN A 1135 48.15 -41.98 29.71
CA GLN A 1135 48.40 -42.35 28.31
C GLN A 1135 49.15 -43.69 28.20
N MET A 1136 50.14 -43.95 29.07
CA MET A 1136 50.85 -45.23 29.08
C MET A 1136 49.94 -46.40 29.46
N THR A 1137 49.02 -46.22 30.40
CA THR A 1137 48.01 -47.23 30.75
C THR A 1137 47.07 -47.48 29.58
N ASN A 1138 46.47 -46.42 29.02
CA ASN A 1138 45.54 -46.51 27.89
C ASN A 1138 46.20 -47.07 26.63
N TYR A 1139 47.49 -46.81 26.43
CA TYR A 1139 48.27 -47.35 25.31
C TYR A 1139 48.46 -48.87 25.41
N LYS A 1140 48.70 -49.38 26.63
CA LYS A 1140 48.82 -50.83 26.88
C LYS A 1140 47.48 -51.56 26.71
N SER A 1141 46.38 -50.96 27.17
CA SER A 1141 45.04 -51.56 27.06
C SER A 1141 44.30 -51.25 25.75
N LYS A 1142 44.84 -50.35 24.89
CA LYS A 1142 44.16 -49.78 23.70
C LYS A 1142 42.78 -49.20 24.04
N GLU A 1143 42.72 -48.37 25.07
CA GLU A 1143 41.48 -47.76 25.57
C GLU A 1143 41.44 -46.24 25.37
N CYS A 1144 40.27 -45.63 25.58
CA CYS A 1144 40.04 -44.19 25.36
C CYS A 1144 40.47 -43.75 23.94
N LEU A 1145 41.21 -42.64 23.81
CA LEU A 1145 41.69 -42.12 22.52
C LEU A 1145 42.76 -43.00 21.86
N MET A 1146 43.39 -43.94 22.60
CA MET A 1146 44.35 -44.90 22.04
C MET A 1146 43.67 -45.98 21.18
N LYS A 1147 42.33 -45.96 21.07
CA LYS A 1147 41.57 -46.72 20.06
C LYS A 1147 41.69 -46.12 18.66
N ASN A 1148 41.98 -44.82 18.55
CA ASN A 1148 42.17 -44.14 17.27
C ASN A 1148 43.55 -44.54 16.70
N PRO A 1149 43.62 -45.19 15.53
CA PRO A 1149 44.87 -45.68 14.95
C PRO A 1149 45.93 -44.58 14.76
N GLU A 1150 45.52 -43.37 14.37
CA GLU A 1150 46.46 -42.27 14.08
C GLU A 1150 47.12 -41.74 15.37
N ILE A 1151 46.32 -41.59 16.43
CA ILE A 1151 46.81 -41.16 17.76
C ILE A 1151 47.71 -42.25 18.35
N TYR A 1152 47.31 -43.51 18.21
CA TYR A 1152 48.08 -44.66 18.66
C TYR A 1152 49.45 -44.72 17.97
N ASP A 1153 49.48 -44.60 16.65
CA ASP A 1153 50.72 -44.62 15.86
C ASP A 1153 51.62 -43.43 16.20
N LYS A 1154 51.04 -42.23 16.36
CA LYS A 1154 51.77 -41.02 16.74
C LYS A 1154 52.42 -41.16 18.12
N TRP A 1155 51.69 -41.69 19.11
CA TRP A 1155 52.24 -41.98 20.43
C TRP A 1155 53.31 -43.09 20.38
N THR A 1156 53.08 -44.15 19.60
CA THR A 1156 54.01 -45.26 19.40
C THR A 1156 55.34 -44.77 18.85
N LYS A 1157 55.32 -43.98 17.76
CA LYS A 1157 56.52 -43.38 17.17
C LYS A 1157 57.27 -42.50 18.16
N PHE A 1158 56.57 -41.75 18.99
CA PHE A 1158 57.18 -40.90 20.00
C PHE A 1158 57.94 -41.72 21.05
N ILE A 1159 57.29 -42.68 21.70
CA ILE A 1159 57.89 -43.43 22.81
C ILE A 1159 58.92 -44.48 22.38
N THR A 1160 58.94 -44.88 21.10
CA THR A 1160 59.89 -45.88 20.58
C THR A 1160 61.10 -45.28 19.86
N SER A 1161 61.05 -43.99 19.51
CA SER A 1161 62.17 -43.31 18.84
C SER A 1161 63.45 -43.29 19.68
N GLU A 1162 64.62 -43.37 19.03
CA GLU A 1162 65.93 -43.39 19.73
C GLU A 1162 66.13 -42.20 20.67
N LYS A 1163 65.63 -41.02 20.29
CA LYS A 1163 65.74 -39.80 21.07
C LYS A 1163 64.95 -39.86 22.40
N TYR A 1164 63.73 -40.42 22.37
CA TYR A 1164 62.82 -40.35 23.50
C TYR A 1164 62.64 -41.67 24.26
N LYS A 1165 62.99 -42.82 23.66
CA LYS A 1165 62.79 -44.16 24.23
C LYS A 1165 63.33 -44.31 25.64
N LYS A 1166 64.50 -43.73 25.93
CA LYS A 1166 65.13 -43.78 27.26
C LYS A 1166 64.28 -43.19 28.40
N TYR A 1167 63.32 -42.32 28.10
CA TYR A 1167 62.43 -41.68 29.09
C TYR A 1167 61.14 -42.46 29.36
N PHE A 1168 60.89 -43.53 28.60
CA PHE A 1168 59.68 -44.34 28.66
C PHE A 1168 59.96 -45.85 28.84
N MET A 1169 61.22 -46.23 29.06
CA MET A 1169 61.62 -47.62 29.33
C MET A 1169 60.90 -48.15 30.58
N SER A 1170 60.56 -49.43 30.55
CA SER A 1170 60.09 -50.14 31.74
C SER A 1170 61.24 -50.36 32.72
N ASN A 1171 60.90 -50.57 33.99
CA ASN A 1171 61.90 -50.87 35.02
C ASN A 1171 62.72 -52.13 34.67
N GLU A 1172 62.14 -53.10 33.95
CA GLU A 1172 62.81 -54.33 33.51
C GLU A 1172 63.84 -54.10 32.37
N GLU A 1173 63.48 -53.27 31.40
CA GLU A 1173 64.39 -52.87 30.31
C GLU A 1173 65.53 -52.00 30.84
N GLU A 1174 65.23 -51.07 31.74
CA GLU A 1174 66.24 -50.26 32.44
C GLU A 1174 67.17 -51.16 33.27
N TRP A 1175 66.62 -52.17 33.94
CA TRP A 1175 67.39 -53.14 34.70
C TRP A 1175 68.35 -53.95 33.82
N HIS A 1176 67.88 -54.46 32.67
CA HIS A 1176 68.73 -55.16 31.70
C HIS A 1176 69.81 -54.26 31.10
N SER A 1177 69.48 -53.01 30.77
CA SER A 1177 70.45 -52.03 30.28
C SER A 1177 71.55 -51.76 31.31
N ASN A 1178 71.18 -51.53 32.57
CA ASN A 1178 72.14 -51.31 33.65
C ASN A 1178 72.98 -52.55 33.93
N LEU A 1179 72.39 -53.75 33.89
CA LEU A 1179 73.14 -55.01 33.99
C LEU A 1179 74.21 -55.13 32.89
N ASN A 1180 73.87 -54.78 31.65
CA ASN A 1180 74.82 -54.81 30.53
C ASN A 1180 75.93 -53.76 30.67
N LEU A 1181 75.61 -52.55 31.17
CA LEU A 1181 76.62 -51.54 31.47
C LEU A 1181 77.56 -51.97 32.59
N VAL A 1182 77.04 -52.64 33.63
CA VAL A 1182 77.86 -53.23 34.70
C VAL A 1182 78.77 -54.33 34.15
N LYS A 1183 78.23 -55.25 33.34
CA LYS A 1183 79.01 -56.30 32.65
C LYS A 1183 80.13 -55.70 31.82
N LYS A 1184 79.80 -54.72 30.97
CA LYS A 1184 80.77 -54.00 30.13
C LYS A 1184 81.85 -53.31 30.95
N TYR A 1185 81.47 -52.61 32.01
CA TYR A 1185 82.43 -51.93 32.88
C TYR A 1185 83.39 -52.92 33.55
N ILE A 1186 82.87 -54.04 34.08
CA ILE A 1186 83.69 -55.08 34.71
C ILE A 1186 84.62 -55.72 33.68
N ASP A 1187 84.12 -56.01 32.47
CA ASP A 1187 84.91 -56.59 31.38
C ASP A 1187 86.06 -55.66 30.93
N GLU A 1188 85.82 -54.34 30.89
CA GLU A 1188 86.83 -53.36 30.46
C GLU A 1188 87.84 -53.02 31.57
N ASN A 1189 87.42 -53.05 32.84
CA ASN A 1189 88.22 -52.53 33.96
C ASN A 1189 88.70 -53.60 34.95
N ASN A 1190 88.28 -54.85 34.78
CA ASN A 1190 88.55 -55.99 35.68
C ASN A 1190 88.25 -55.71 37.16
N LYS A 1191 87.32 -54.80 37.45
CA LYS A 1191 86.87 -54.44 38.81
C LYS A 1191 85.41 -53.99 38.81
N ARG A 1192 84.74 -54.15 39.95
CA ARG A 1192 83.37 -53.68 40.14
C ARG A 1192 83.30 -52.14 40.21
N PRO A 1193 82.24 -51.49 39.70
CA PRO A 1193 81.99 -50.07 39.95
C PRO A 1193 82.03 -49.73 41.45
N SER A 1194 82.71 -48.64 41.81
CA SER A 1194 82.93 -48.24 43.21
C SER A 1194 82.00 -47.11 43.65
N HIS A 1195 81.50 -47.19 44.90
CA HIS A 1195 80.72 -46.11 45.52
C HIS A 1195 81.52 -44.83 45.75
N CYS A 1196 82.86 -44.93 45.76
CA CYS A 1196 83.78 -43.81 45.95
C CYS A 1196 84.35 -43.28 44.63
N ASP A 1197 83.83 -43.72 43.48
CA ASP A 1197 84.30 -43.26 42.17
C ASP A 1197 83.96 -41.77 41.93
N LYS A 1198 84.87 -41.04 41.28
CA LYS A 1198 84.66 -39.62 40.93
C LYS A 1198 83.71 -39.46 39.75
N ASN A 1199 83.60 -40.46 38.87
CA ASN A 1199 82.64 -40.44 37.78
C ASN A 1199 81.23 -40.76 38.31
N LYS A 1200 80.30 -39.83 38.08
CA LYS A 1200 78.92 -39.91 38.56
C LYS A 1200 78.16 -41.12 37.98
N ASP A 1201 78.46 -41.55 36.76
CA ASP A 1201 77.78 -42.68 36.13
C ASP A 1201 78.28 -44.01 36.70
N ILE A 1202 79.60 -44.14 36.94
CA ILE A 1202 80.19 -45.31 37.61
C ILE A 1202 79.66 -45.41 39.04
N LYS A 1203 79.57 -44.29 39.75
CA LYS A 1203 78.99 -44.23 41.10
C LYS A 1203 77.51 -44.64 41.11
N THR A 1204 76.74 -44.22 40.12
CA THR A 1204 75.33 -44.63 39.94
C THR A 1204 75.22 -46.14 39.71
N LEU A 1205 76.08 -46.72 38.87
CA LEU A 1205 76.13 -48.17 38.65
C LEU A 1205 76.51 -48.91 39.94
N ALA A 1206 77.47 -48.41 40.73
CA ALA A 1206 77.84 -49.00 42.01
C ALA A 1206 76.67 -49.05 43.00
N ILE A 1207 75.93 -47.94 43.13
CA ILE A 1207 74.72 -47.84 43.94
C ILE A 1207 73.65 -48.80 43.45
N TRP A 1208 73.43 -48.83 42.14
CA TRP A 1208 72.44 -49.72 41.54
C TRP A 1208 72.76 -51.20 41.83
N ILE A 1209 74.01 -51.64 41.70
CA ILE A 1209 74.42 -53.00 42.06
C ILE A 1209 74.18 -53.29 43.54
N SER A 1210 74.52 -52.35 44.44
CA SER A 1210 74.27 -52.51 45.88
C SER A 1210 72.78 -52.70 46.18
N THR A 1211 71.92 -51.89 45.56
CA THR A 1211 70.46 -52.04 45.66
C THR A 1211 70.00 -53.40 45.13
N GLN A 1212 70.54 -53.87 44.00
CA GLN A 1212 70.20 -55.19 43.46
C GLN A 1212 70.63 -56.33 44.40
N GLN A 1213 71.80 -56.25 45.04
CA GLN A 1213 72.23 -57.26 46.01
C GLN A 1213 71.32 -57.32 47.25
N THR A 1214 70.87 -56.17 47.76
CA THR A 1214 69.92 -56.11 48.87
C THR A 1214 68.58 -56.72 48.47
N ASN A 1215 68.02 -56.28 47.33
CA ASN A 1215 66.73 -56.75 46.84
C ASN A 1215 66.77 -58.22 46.43
N TYR A 1216 67.92 -58.73 45.99
CA TYR A 1216 68.11 -60.15 45.65
C TYR A 1216 68.08 -61.05 46.90
N LYS A 1217 68.63 -60.58 48.03
CA LYS A 1217 68.57 -61.32 49.30
C LYS A 1217 67.15 -61.39 49.87
N SER A 1218 66.38 -60.30 49.78
CA SER A 1218 64.99 -60.27 50.27
C SER A 1218 63.95 -60.72 49.24
N LYS A 1219 64.35 -60.92 47.98
CA LYS A 1219 63.47 -61.21 46.83
C LYS A 1219 62.36 -60.16 46.69
N GLU A 1220 62.74 -58.88 46.77
CA GLU A 1220 61.82 -57.74 46.76
C GLU A 1220 61.98 -56.84 45.53
N TYR A 1221 61.01 -55.95 45.32
CA TYR A 1221 60.95 -55.06 44.16
C TYR A 1221 61.09 -55.81 42.83
N ILE A 1222 62.05 -55.42 41.98
CA ILE A 1222 62.24 -56.01 40.65
C ILE A 1222 62.75 -57.46 40.71
N MET A 1223 63.39 -57.85 41.81
CA MET A 1223 63.85 -59.21 42.08
C MET A 1223 62.69 -60.17 42.43
N LYS A 1224 61.45 -59.68 42.51
CA LYS A 1224 60.25 -60.53 42.56
C LYS A 1224 59.96 -61.20 41.21
N ASN A 1225 60.41 -60.62 40.10
CA ASN A 1225 60.26 -61.22 38.79
C ASN A 1225 61.22 -62.43 38.67
N PRO A 1226 60.72 -63.67 38.48
CA PRO A 1226 61.54 -64.87 38.43
C PRO A 1226 62.63 -64.81 37.35
N GLU A 1227 62.35 -64.29 36.15
CA GLU A 1227 63.33 -64.25 35.06
C GLU A 1227 64.48 -63.27 35.34
N ILE A 1228 64.17 -62.13 35.96
CA ILE A 1228 65.17 -61.14 36.38
C ILE A 1228 66.02 -61.69 37.52
N TYR A 1229 65.37 -62.35 38.49
CA TYR A 1229 66.05 -63.01 39.59
C TYR A 1229 67.02 -64.08 39.08
N ASP A 1230 66.59 -64.92 38.15
CA ASP A 1230 67.40 -65.99 37.57
C ASP A 1230 68.56 -65.43 36.73
N LYS A 1231 68.31 -64.41 35.90
CA LYS A 1231 69.38 -63.73 35.13
C LYS A 1231 70.39 -63.01 36.02
N TRP A 1232 69.97 -62.43 37.14
CA TRP A 1232 70.89 -61.87 38.13
C TRP A 1232 71.70 -62.96 38.81
N THR A 1233 71.05 -64.06 39.19
CA THR A 1233 71.69 -65.25 39.77
C THR A 1233 72.75 -65.79 38.83
N GLU A 1234 72.42 -65.98 37.55
CA GLU A 1234 73.35 -66.43 36.51
C GLU A 1234 74.53 -65.45 36.37
N PHE A 1235 74.26 -64.15 36.34
CA PHE A 1235 75.32 -63.15 36.27
C PHE A 1235 76.29 -63.23 37.44
N ILE A 1236 75.81 -63.23 38.69
CA ILE A 1236 76.68 -63.22 39.88
C ILE A 1236 77.31 -64.59 40.20
N THR A 1237 76.82 -65.69 39.60
CA THR A 1237 77.37 -67.04 39.81
C THR A 1237 78.22 -67.56 38.65
N SER A 1238 78.16 -66.92 37.48
CA SER A 1238 79.00 -67.27 36.32
C SER A 1238 80.50 -67.19 36.63
N GLU A 1239 81.30 -68.13 36.11
CA GLU A 1239 82.75 -68.19 36.38
C GLU A 1239 83.47 -66.88 36.06
N LYS A 1240 83.03 -66.17 35.02
CA LYS A 1240 83.61 -64.89 34.59
C LYS A 1240 83.41 -63.76 35.60
N TYR A 1241 82.24 -63.67 36.24
CA TYR A 1241 81.88 -62.51 37.06
C TYR A 1241 81.82 -62.82 38.56
N LYS A 1242 81.71 -64.09 38.95
CA LYS A 1242 81.52 -64.52 40.34
C LYS A 1242 82.54 -63.93 41.31
N GLN A 1243 83.82 -63.84 40.92
CA GLN A 1243 84.89 -63.27 41.76
C GLN A 1243 84.64 -61.82 42.23
N TYR A 1244 83.83 -61.05 41.50
CA TYR A 1244 83.49 -59.66 41.85
C TYR A 1244 82.28 -59.54 42.77
N PHE A 1245 81.62 -60.66 43.08
CA PHE A 1245 80.40 -60.74 43.88
C PHE A 1245 80.47 -61.76 45.02
N ILE A 1246 81.59 -62.49 45.18
CA ILE A 1246 81.83 -63.39 46.32
C ILE A 1246 81.90 -62.56 47.61
N LEU A 1247 81.03 -62.93 48.55
CA LEU A 1247 80.82 -62.29 49.85
C LEU A 1247 82.01 -62.51 50.79
N SER A 1248 82.39 -61.46 51.50
CA SER A 1248 82.48 -61.56 52.96
C SER A 1248 81.12 -61.25 53.54
#